data_AF-A0A8B6LX65-F1
#
_entry.id   AF-A0A8B6LX65-F1
#
_cell.length_a   1.000
_cell.length_b   1.000
_cell.length_c   1.000
_cell.angle_alpha   90.00
_cell.angle_beta   90.00
_cell.angle_gamma   90.00
#
_symmetry.space_group_name_H-M   'P 1'
#
loop_
_entity.id
_entity.type
_entity.pdbx_description
1 polymer ?
#
loop_
_entity_poly.entity_id
_entity_poly.type
_entity_poly.pdbx_seq_one_letter_code
_entity_poly.pdbx_strand_id
1 'polypeptide(L)'
;MLALGTLPPAEIDAEPDSNLQAWLALQEVRGLAGDESLDAYDRVRQSDKPRLTAALARLSEHDPDFAVRPEFDVYLRTLGYDLKDALEGMRWLTTACRAQPSRLDLLENLRGRVLRIMLRDDYQEHDETWTQEVEVRANAAGEVDLILREALERAWTSELDDYGRLLVTALRADLDMRVAQPWEAETALAWAGKLETPATAPYEEGASRSARDALTPQIWALLWEFQNTPVKHLDSVFSRYPEGLGPRCDGLRKVVTSLTANGSDQENLFFEGMALLASVADQEDGMFGQALTVQHKGSVEVLPVGWNSFLAPSLSESLARLMDEAERIRFQWRDELALAAVIWTALAQYAVIDRELPGDDSSFAWLGDKVPLFAFQAAHVHPLPAQRLLLMLRALHGWLKRGQLPPTTHVWADLEGIQLSAEERAEVRALLGKLAVADMAEPIWEVWLQVGGPAFAALCNGFETQEHAGVLALARQFRDDLEKGEGGFRLGYLEQLAGSSSLSLESYLSVLADERKAPFEKSTLGNLRILLDKEKSEAAAAAAVTRLTEAALPERLAEARGELLKLAKARLAALKKEAQYEKTAVNRWPSIGAPARKLLGVLAQIQTYSSMDELADYAHMEVKWVRFHYEKLVDTGMIFESAGKYRINPHIAPLVEQEDQHKLVGRIIRAQGTSTVKQVFNSGLEFRIYQIMTQLCPNHLVFPNCALQSFMKYELVKELVTPEDFNYYLLASVDLLVVNSTTYMPMLAIEVDSIYHDTERQQKNDGKKDRLFATAGVPFLRLRPVGSPSEQVVRGQVAEHLDELVRTLRPEIPGYAQARMLLEDLSGGKLVP
;
A
#
# COMPACT_ATOMS: atom_id res chain seq x y z
N MET A 1 75.36 -3.90 -17.85
CA MET A 1 76.07 -2.97 -18.78
C MET A 1 77.50 -2.59 -18.36
N LEU A 2 78.07 -3.12 -17.27
CA LEU A 2 79.43 -2.76 -16.81
C LEU A 2 80.47 -3.89 -16.94
N ALA A 3 80.25 -4.84 -17.84
CA ALA A 3 81.20 -5.92 -18.16
C ALA A 3 81.45 -6.12 -19.67
N LEU A 4 81.05 -5.16 -20.52
CA LEU A 4 81.29 -5.21 -21.99
C LEU A 4 82.50 -4.38 -22.43
N GLY A 5 83.40 -4.03 -21.50
CA GLY A 5 84.44 -3.03 -21.72
C GLY A 5 85.81 -3.52 -22.18
N THR A 6 86.05 -4.82 -22.46
CA THR A 6 87.43 -5.30 -22.70
C THR A 6 87.59 -6.42 -23.74
N LEU A 7 86.84 -6.41 -24.85
CA LEU A 7 87.22 -7.20 -26.03
C LEU A 7 87.38 -6.29 -27.26
N PRO A 8 88.51 -6.35 -27.99
CA PRO A 8 88.76 -5.49 -29.15
C PRO A 8 87.87 -5.88 -30.35
N PRO A 9 87.34 -4.89 -31.11
CA PRO A 9 86.44 -5.14 -32.22
C PRO A 9 87.25 -5.44 -33.49
N ALA A 10 87.58 -6.72 -33.71
CA ALA A 10 88.14 -7.16 -34.99
C ALA A 10 87.77 -8.59 -35.43
N GLU A 11 87.08 -9.40 -34.61
CA GLU A 11 86.70 -10.77 -34.99
C GLU A 11 85.32 -11.15 -34.43
N ILE A 12 84.25 -10.48 -34.89
CA ILE A 12 82.87 -10.93 -34.66
C ILE A 12 82.19 -11.04 -36.03
N ASP A 13 82.76 -11.90 -36.87
CA ASP A 13 82.15 -12.40 -38.12
C ASP A 13 82.14 -13.94 -38.11
N ALA A 14 82.03 -14.52 -36.91
CA ALA A 14 81.67 -15.92 -36.71
C ALA A 14 80.33 -15.92 -35.98
N GLU A 15 79.43 -16.82 -36.37
CA GLU A 15 78.22 -17.09 -35.59
C GLU A 15 78.60 -17.18 -34.10
N PRO A 16 78.04 -16.32 -33.24
CA PRO A 16 78.41 -16.31 -31.84
C PRO A 16 78.13 -17.70 -31.25
N ASP A 17 79.16 -18.30 -30.65
CA ASP A 17 79.07 -19.57 -29.91
C ASP A 17 77.78 -19.59 -29.07
N SER A 18 77.01 -20.69 -29.12
CA SER A 18 75.73 -20.82 -28.42
C SER A 18 75.84 -20.43 -26.94
N ASN A 19 76.99 -20.68 -26.32
CA ASN A 19 77.30 -20.26 -24.95
C ASN A 19 77.31 -18.74 -24.76
N LEU A 20 77.84 -17.98 -25.72
CA LEU A 20 77.84 -16.53 -25.70
C LEU A 20 76.42 -15.97 -25.88
N GLN A 21 75.61 -16.58 -26.73
CA GLN A 21 74.20 -16.20 -26.91
C GLN A 21 73.37 -16.43 -25.65
N ALA A 22 73.52 -17.61 -25.02
CA ALA A 22 72.89 -17.90 -23.73
C ALA A 22 73.33 -16.89 -22.66
N TRP A 23 74.62 -16.58 -22.56
CA TRP A 23 75.12 -15.60 -21.60
C TRP A 23 74.56 -14.19 -21.83
N LEU A 24 74.54 -13.70 -23.07
CA LEU A 24 73.99 -12.38 -23.41
C LEU A 24 72.49 -12.29 -23.10
N ALA A 25 71.73 -13.32 -23.47
CA ALA A 25 70.31 -13.41 -23.18
C ALA A 25 70.04 -13.40 -21.66
N LEU A 26 70.83 -14.15 -20.89
CA LEU A 26 70.75 -14.18 -19.42
C LEU A 26 71.02 -12.80 -18.79
N GLN A 27 72.04 -12.07 -19.26
CA GLN A 27 72.32 -10.72 -18.76
C GLN A 27 71.19 -9.74 -19.09
N GLU A 28 70.54 -9.90 -20.24
CA GLU A 28 69.41 -9.08 -20.63
C GLU A 28 68.18 -9.37 -19.77
N VAL A 29 67.88 -10.65 -19.51
CA VAL A 29 66.79 -11.06 -18.60
C VAL A 29 66.99 -10.44 -17.22
N ARG A 30 68.17 -10.61 -16.62
CA ARG A 30 68.50 -10.06 -15.30
C ARG A 30 68.48 -8.53 -15.29
N GLY A 31 68.87 -7.89 -16.39
CA GLY A 31 68.82 -6.44 -16.55
C GLY A 31 67.39 -5.87 -16.65
N LEU A 32 66.43 -6.66 -17.13
CA LEU A 32 65.03 -6.26 -17.31
C LEU A 32 64.14 -6.64 -16.13
N ALA A 33 64.30 -7.86 -15.60
CA ALA A 33 63.43 -8.44 -14.57
C ALA A 33 63.97 -8.30 -13.14
N GLY A 34 65.26 -8.01 -12.95
CA GLY A 34 65.88 -7.94 -11.63
C GLY A 34 66.16 -9.34 -11.05
N ASP A 35 65.94 -9.52 -9.75
CA ASP A 35 66.23 -10.76 -9.02
C ASP A 35 65.43 -11.99 -9.51
N GLU A 36 65.97 -13.17 -9.20
CA GLU A 36 65.59 -14.53 -9.62
C GLU A 36 64.21 -15.03 -9.09
N SER A 37 63.23 -14.13 -8.86
CA SER A 37 61.93 -14.48 -8.26
C SER A 37 60.77 -14.58 -9.26
N LEU A 38 59.78 -15.43 -8.95
CA LEU A 38 58.52 -15.58 -9.69
C LEU A 38 57.76 -14.26 -9.92
N ASP A 39 57.88 -13.28 -9.02
CA ASP A 39 57.22 -11.96 -9.11
C ASP A 39 57.89 -11.01 -10.10
N ALA A 40 59.06 -11.37 -10.64
CA ALA A 40 59.89 -10.48 -11.44
C ALA A 40 59.16 -10.02 -12.73
N TYR A 41 58.36 -10.89 -13.34
CA TYR A 41 57.60 -10.55 -14.56
C TYR A 41 56.54 -9.46 -14.33
N ASP A 42 55.80 -9.53 -13.22
CA ASP A 42 54.72 -8.57 -12.93
C ASP A 42 55.25 -7.19 -12.54
N ARG A 43 56.49 -7.13 -12.05
CA ARG A 43 57.18 -5.88 -11.71
C ARG A 43 57.84 -5.21 -12.93
N VAL A 44 57.96 -5.92 -14.06
CA VAL A 44 58.51 -5.36 -15.30
C VAL A 44 57.49 -4.43 -15.95
N ARG A 45 57.95 -3.26 -16.41
CA ARG A 45 57.10 -2.29 -17.13
C ARG A 45 56.49 -2.95 -18.36
N GLN A 46 55.22 -2.64 -18.64
CA GLN A 46 54.51 -3.20 -19.78
C GLN A 46 55.24 -3.01 -21.12
N SER A 47 55.97 -1.90 -21.29
CA SER A 47 56.79 -1.60 -22.48
C SER A 47 58.01 -2.52 -22.64
N ASP A 48 58.51 -3.08 -21.53
CA ASP A 48 59.73 -3.90 -21.49
C ASP A 48 59.42 -5.41 -21.56
N LYS A 49 58.15 -5.82 -21.35
CA LYS A 49 57.71 -7.23 -21.41
C LYS A 49 58.00 -7.93 -22.74
N PRO A 50 57.74 -7.35 -23.94
CA PRO A 50 58.07 -8.01 -25.20
C PRO A 50 59.57 -8.29 -25.35
N ARG A 51 60.40 -7.38 -24.83
CA ARG A 51 61.85 -7.50 -24.85
C ARG A 51 62.34 -8.58 -23.89
N LEU A 52 61.74 -8.67 -22.71
CA LEU A 52 61.98 -9.73 -21.74
C LEU A 52 61.59 -11.10 -22.30
N THR A 53 60.38 -11.23 -22.89
CA THR A 53 59.93 -12.47 -23.54
C THR A 53 60.90 -12.91 -24.65
N ALA A 54 61.35 -11.98 -25.50
CA ALA A 54 62.31 -12.29 -26.55
C ALA A 54 63.69 -12.73 -25.99
N ALA A 55 64.14 -12.13 -24.87
CA ALA A 55 65.38 -12.53 -24.22
C ALA A 55 65.27 -13.93 -23.57
N LEU A 56 64.14 -14.24 -22.92
CA LEU A 56 63.88 -15.57 -22.35
C LEU A 56 63.76 -16.64 -23.44
N ALA A 57 63.13 -16.34 -24.58
CA ALA A 57 63.07 -17.25 -25.72
C ALA A 57 64.47 -17.58 -26.25
N ARG A 58 65.31 -16.56 -26.50
CA ARG A 58 66.72 -16.78 -26.89
C ARG A 58 67.51 -17.59 -25.86
N LEU A 59 67.30 -17.30 -24.58
CA LEU A 59 67.95 -18.05 -23.50
C LEU A 59 67.54 -19.53 -23.55
N SER A 60 66.26 -19.81 -23.76
CA SER A 60 65.73 -21.18 -23.87
C SER A 60 66.26 -21.96 -25.09
N GLU A 61 66.58 -21.27 -26.19
CA GLU A 61 67.11 -21.89 -27.41
C GLU A 61 68.59 -22.27 -27.29
N HIS A 62 69.35 -21.46 -26.56
CA HIS A 62 70.82 -21.54 -26.54
C HIS A 62 71.40 -22.17 -25.28
N ASP A 63 70.60 -22.33 -24.22
CA ASP A 63 71.03 -22.91 -22.95
C ASP A 63 70.45 -24.32 -22.72
N PRO A 64 71.28 -25.38 -22.73
CA PRO A 64 70.80 -26.76 -22.56
C PRO A 64 70.24 -27.04 -21.16
N ASP A 65 70.64 -26.27 -20.15
CA ASP A 65 70.23 -26.41 -18.75
C ASP A 65 69.12 -25.42 -18.36
N PHE A 66 68.50 -24.75 -19.34
CA PHE A 66 67.50 -23.72 -19.11
C PHE A 66 66.38 -24.17 -18.15
N ALA A 67 65.91 -25.41 -18.29
CA ALA A 67 64.81 -25.98 -17.49
C ALA A 67 65.11 -26.10 -15.98
N VAL A 68 66.37 -25.96 -15.56
CA VAL A 68 66.76 -25.97 -14.13
C VAL A 68 67.22 -24.60 -13.64
N ARG A 69 67.18 -23.57 -14.48
CA ARG A 69 67.54 -22.21 -14.10
C ARG A 69 66.39 -21.51 -13.37
N PRO A 70 66.70 -20.58 -12.44
CA PRO A 70 65.67 -19.74 -11.83
C PRO A 70 64.88 -18.90 -12.85
N GLU A 71 65.52 -18.47 -13.94
CA GLU A 71 64.87 -17.70 -15.01
C GLU A 71 63.78 -18.49 -15.76
N PHE A 72 63.76 -19.83 -15.62
CA PHE A 72 62.71 -20.67 -16.18
C PHE A 72 61.33 -20.34 -15.60
N ASP A 73 61.26 -20.06 -14.30
CA ASP A 73 60.01 -19.71 -13.60
C ASP A 73 59.41 -18.40 -14.17
N VAL A 74 60.28 -17.45 -14.57
CA VAL A 74 59.87 -16.21 -15.23
C VAL A 74 59.41 -16.48 -16.67
N TYR A 75 60.07 -17.40 -17.39
CA TYR A 75 59.65 -17.80 -18.73
C TYR A 75 58.29 -18.49 -18.75
N LEU A 76 57.97 -19.34 -17.76
CA LEU A 76 56.64 -19.95 -17.65
C LEU A 76 55.51 -18.92 -17.55
N ARG A 77 55.77 -17.75 -16.95
CA ARG A 77 54.83 -16.62 -16.89
C ARG A 77 54.64 -15.89 -18.23
N THR A 78 55.61 -16.02 -19.14
CA THR A 78 55.48 -15.47 -20.49
C THR A 78 54.58 -16.32 -21.39
N LEU A 79 54.38 -17.59 -21.04
CA LEU A 79 53.54 -18.52 -21.76
C LEU A 79 52.08 -18.36 -21.31
N GLY A 80 51.21 -18.00 -22.26
CA GLY A 80 49.77 -17.98 -22.11
C GLY A 80 49.18 -19.38 -21.90
N TYR A 81 47.86 -19.48 -21.79
CA TYR A 81 47.14 -20.75 -21.58
C TYR A 81 46.45 -21.28 -22.84
N ASP A 82 46.75 -20.68 -23.99
CA ASP A 82 46.34 -21.19 -25.30
C ASP A 82 47.02 -22.54 -25.63
N LEU A 83 46.50 -23.24 -26.63
CA LEU A 83 46.97 -24.58 -26.97
C LEU A 83 48.45 -24.60 -27.41
N LYS A 84 48.91 -23.55 -28.10
CA LYS A 84 50.29 -23.44 -28.57
C LYS A 84 51.26 -23.32 -27.39
N ASP A 85 50.99 -22.38 -26.48
CA ASP A 85 51.81 -22.13 -25.30
C ASP A 85 51.71 -23.27 -24.28
N ALA A 86 50.58 -23.98 -24.23
CA ALA A 86 50.44 -25.22 -23.44
C ALA A 86 51.36 -26.34 -23.95
N LEU A 87 51.46 -26.55 -25.26
CA LEU A 87 52.37 -27.53 -25.86
C LEU A 87 53.85 -27.18 -25.60
N GLU A 88 54.19 -25.91 -25.74
CA GLU A 88 55.56 -25.43 -25.48
C GLU A 88 55.91 -25.54 -23.98
N GLY A 89 55.01 -25.12 -23.11
CA GLY A 89 55.14 -25.25 -21.66
C GLY A 89 55.28 -26.71 -21.23
N MET A 90 54.43 -27.61 -21.74
CA MET A 90 54.50 -29.05 -21.45
C MET A 90 55.88 -29.62 -21.80
N ARG A 91 56.43 -29.29 -22.97
CA ARG A 91 57.77 -29.77 -23.40
C ARG A 91 58.85 -29.41 -22.38
N TRP A 92 58.87 -28.14 -21.96
CA TRP A 92 59.87 -27.65 -21.01
C TRP A 92 59.66 -28.19 -19.60
N LEU A 93 58.41 -28.18 -19.13
CA LEU A 93 58.05 -28.68 -17.80
C LEU A 93 58.31 -30.19 -17.65
N THR A 94 58.19 -30.96 -18.73
CA THR A 94 58.58 -32.38 -18.74
C THR A 94 60.06 -32.56 -18.42
N THR A 95 60.92 -31.75 -19.02
CA THR A 95 62.37 -31.75 -18.76
C THR A 95 62.66 -31.26 -17.34
N ALA A 96 62.01 -30.18 -16.91
CA ALA A 96 62.19 -29.59 -15.58
C ALA A 96 61.78 -30.56 -14.46
N CYS A 97 60.61 -31.19 -14.56
CA CYS A 97 60.13 -32.19 -13.60
C CYS A 97 61.02 -33.44 -13.57
N ARG A 98 61.64 -33.82 -14.70
CA ARG A 98 62.60 -34.92 -14.73
C ARG A 98 63.87 -34.59 -13.95
N ALA A 99 64.35 -33.36 -14.05
CA ALA A 99 65.56 -32.90 -13.37
C ALA A 99 65.32 -32.57 -11.88
N GLN A 100 64.13 -32.07 -11.55
CA GLN A 100 63.75 -31.62 -10.20
C GLN A 100 62.43 -32.27 -9.75
N PRO A 101 62.40 -33.59 -9.52
CA PRO A 101 61.16 -34.32 -9.25
C PRO A 101 60.45 -33.94 -7.94
N SER A 102 61.15 -33.31 -6.99
CA SER A 102 60.57 -32.84 -5.72
C SER A 102 59.98 -31.43 -5.77
N ARG A 103 60.11 -30.70 -6.88
CA ARG A 103 59.50 -29.36 -7.09
C ARG A 103 58.02 -29.51 -7.48
N LEU A 104 57.14 -29.42 -6.48
CA LEU A 104 55.70 -29.61 -6.64
C LEU A 104 55.03 -28.57 -7.55
N ASP A 105 55.49 -27.33 -7.53
CA ASP A 105 54.97 -26.25 -8.36
C ASP A 105 55.21 -26.50 -9.86
N LEU A 106 56.35 -27.10 -10.24
CA LEU A 106 56.62 -27.51 -11.62
C LEU A 106 55.65 -28.63 -12.05
N LEU A 107 55.36 -29.55 -11.13
CA LEU A 107 54.44 -30.66 -11.36
C LEU A 107 52.99 -30.18 -11.52
N GLU A 108 52.56 -29.21 -10.71
CA GLU A 108 51.24 -28.57 -10.82
C GLU A 108 51.10 -27.80 -12.15
N ASN A 109 52.14 -27.06 -12.54
CA ASN A 109 52.18 -26.39 -13.84
C ASN A 109 52.12 -27.40 -15.00
N LEU A 110 52.88 -28.50 -14.91
CA LEU A 110 52.86 -29.57 -15.91
C LEU A 110 51.47 -30.17 -16.04
N ARG A 111 50.82 -30.48 -14.90
CA ARG A 111 49.44 -30.95 -14.87
C ARG A 111 48.51 -29.97 -15.59
N GLY A 112 48.59 -28.68 -15.28
CA GLY A 112 47.77 -27.67 -15.95
C GLY A 112 47.95 -27.71 -17.47
N ARG A 113 49.20 -27.70 -17.97
CA ARG A 113 49.47 -27.76 -19.41
C ARG A 113 48.95 -29.04 -20.06
N VAL A 114 49.14 -30.18 -19.41
CA VAL A 114 48.65 -31.48 -19.89
C VAL A 114 47.12 -31.50 -19.94
N LEU A 115 46.44 -31.01 -18.90
CA LEU A 115 44.97 -30.95 -18.87
C LEU A 115 44.41 -30.03 -19.97
N ARG A 116 45.05 -28.88 -20.22
CA ARG A 116 44.67 -27.99 -21.33
C ARG A 116 44.74 -28.66 -22.70
N ILE A 117 45.69 -29.58 -22.89
CA ILE A 117 45.86 -30.35 -24.13
C ILE A 117 44.88 -31.53 -24.20
N MET A 118 44.68 -32.23 -23.08
CA MET A 118 43.72 -33.34 -22.96
C MET A 118 42.29 -32.86 -23.23
N LEU A 119 41.92 -31.71 -22.67
CA LEU A 119 40.59 -31.10 -22.77
C LEU A 119 40.49 -30.08 -23.92
N ARG A 120 41.37 -30.15 -24.93
CA ARG A 120 41.49 -29.07 -25.94
C ARG A 120 40.20 -28.80 -26.71
N ASP A 121 39.37 -29.82 -26.91
CA ASP A 121 38.09 -29.71 -27.62
C ASP A 121 37.12 -28.81 -26.85
N ASP A 122 37.14 -28.83 -25.51
CA ASP A 122 36.29 -28.00 -24.65
C ASP A 122 36.65 -26.50 -24.72
N TYR A 123 37.87 -26.18 -25.18
CA TYR A 123 38.39 -24.81 -25.27
C TYR A 123 38.53 -24.29 -26.70
N GLN A 124 38.18 -25.10 -27.71
CA GLN A 124 38.44 -24.79 -29.11
C GLN A 124 37.81 -23.47 -29.57
N GLU A 125 36.57 -23.20 -29.17
CA GLU A 125 35.82 -22.00 -29.58
C GLU A 125 36.34 -20.70 -28.94
N HIS A 126 37.16 -20.82 -27.89
CA HIS A 126 37.67 -19.71 -27.09
C HIS A 126 39.18 -19.46 -27.31
N ASP A 127 39.83 -20.22 -28.19
CA ASP A 127 41.26 -20.10 -28.47
C ASP A 127 41.53 -19.44 -29.83
N GLU A 128 41.79 -18.14 -29.83
CA GLU A 128 42.11 -17.35 -31.03
C GLU A 128 43.41 -17.79 -31.73
N THR A 129 44.26 -18.58 -31.07
CA THR A 129 45.53 -19.10 -31.63
C THR A 129 45.37 -20.47 -32.29
N TRP A 130 44.15 -21.03 -32.28
CA TRP A 130 43.85 -22.33 -32.86
C TRP A 130 44.08 -22.34 -34.37
N THR A 131 45.09 -23.09 -34.82
CA THR A 131 45.42 -23.27 -36.24
C THR A 131 45.61 -24.74 -36.55
N GLN A 132 45.46 -25.10 -37.83
CA GLN A 132 45.69 -26.48 -38.28
C GLN A 132 47.11 -26.97 -37.97
N GLU A 133 48.11 -26.09 -37.95
CA GLU A 133 49.48 -26.45 -37.58
C GLU A 133 49.61 -26.79 -36.09
N VAL A 134 48.99 -26.01 -35.21
CA VAL A 134 48.97 -26.28 -33.76
C VAL A 134 48.21 -27.57 -33.48
N GLU A 135 47.10 -27.83 -34.19
CA GLU A 135 46.34 -29.07 -34.06
C GLU A 135 47.14 -30.29 -34.51
N VAL A 136 47.89 -30.20 -35.61
CA VAL A 136 48.81 -31.27 -36.03
C VAL A 136 49.88 -31.53 -34.96
N ARG A 137 50.42 -30.48 -34.34
CA ARG A 137 51.39 -30.60 -33.25
C ARG A 137 50.79 -31.24 -31.99
N ALA A 138 49.57 -30.87 -31.62
CA ALA A 138 48.86 -31.47 -30.48
C ALA A 138 48.64 -32.98 -30.71
N ASN A 139 48.17 -33.36 -31.90
CA ASN A 139 48.01 -34.77 -32.27
C ASN A 139 49.35 -35.53 -32.32
N ALA A 140 50.45 -34.85 -32.69
CA ALA A 140 51.79 -35.43 -32.69
C ALA A 140 52.40 -35.56 -31.27
N ALA A 141 51.87 -34.85 -30.26
CA ALA A 141 52.34 -34.93 -28.89
C ALA A 141 52.07 -36.30 -28.22
N GLY A 142 51.14 -37.09 -28.79
CA GLY A 142 50.85 -38.46 -28.37
C GLY A 142 50.07 -38.54 -27.06
N GLU A 143 50.31 -39.61 -26.29
CA GLU A 143 49.68 -39.89 -24.99
C GLU A 143 50.26 -38.98 -23.89
N VAL A 144 49.81 -37.72 -23.88
CA VAL A 144 50.30 -36.67 -22.96
C VAL A 144 50.01 -36.99 -21.48
N ASP A 145 49.02 -37.83 -21.20
CA ASP A 145 48.73 -38.35 -19.86
C ASP A 145 49.88 -39.24 -19.34
N LEU A 146 50.54 -40.02 -20.20
CA LEU A 146 51.71 -40.81 -19.82
C LEU A 146 52.88 -39.92 -19.38
N ILE A 147 53.06 -38.77 -20.01
CA ILE A 147 54.09 -37.79 -19.63
C ILE A 147 53.85 -37.32 -18.19
N LEU A 148 52.61 -36.96 -17.85
CA LEU A 148 52.26 -36.55 -16.49
C LEU A 148 52.38 -37.73 -15.51
N ARG A 149 51.97 -38.93 -15.91
CA ARG A 149 52.08 -40.17 -15.11
C ARG A 149 53.54 -40.46 -14.75
N GLU A 150 54.45 -40.35 -15.70
CA GLU A 150 55.89 -40.52 -15.46
C GLU A 150 56.45 -39.46 -14.51
N ALA A 151 56.06 -38.20 -14.67
CA ALA A 151 56.48 -37.11 -13.79
C ALA A 151 55.98 -37.34 -12.35
N LEU A 152 54.72 -37.75 -12.19
CA LEU A 152 54.11 -38.09 -10.90
C LEU A 152 54.81 -39.30 -10.24
N GLU A 153 55.18 -40.33 -10.99
CA GLU A 153 55.91 -41.49 -10.46
C GLU A 153 57.33 -41.11 -10.01
N ARG A 154 58.02 -40.26 -10.76
CA ARG A 154 59.33 -39.72 -10.37
C ARG A 154 59.24 -38.87 -9.13
N ALA A 155 58.22 -38.00 -9.03
CA ALA A 155 57.97 -37.21 -7.83
C ALA A 155 57.70 -38.13 -6.63
N TRP A 156 56.83 -39.13 -6.80
CA TRP A 156 56.47 -40.10 -5.76
C TRP A 156 57.66 -40.87 -5.19
N THR A 157 58.62 -41.23 -6.05
CA THR A 157 59.85 -41.95 -5.68
C THR A 157 60.98 -41.03 -5.18
N SER A 158 60.79 -39.71 -5.25
CA SER A 158 61.73 -38.72 -4.72
C SER A 158 61.52 -38.44 -3.23
N GLU A 159 62.40 -37.61 -2.65
CA GLU A 159 62.23 -37.11 -1.28
C GLU A 159 61.18 -36.00 -1.25
N LEU A 160 59.98 -36.35 -0.78
CA LEU A 160 58.87 -35.43 -0.51
C LEU A 160 58.57 -35.38 0.98
N ASP A 161 58.18 -34.19 1.46
CA ASP A 161 57.56 -34.01 2.77
C ASP A 161 56.13 -34.58 2.80
N ASP A 162 55.49 -34.51 3.96
CA ASP A 162 54.14 -35.06 4.14
C ASP A 162 53.12 -34.40 3.20
N TYR A 163 53.18 -33.07 3.06
CA TYR A 163 52.31 -32.31 2.15
C TYR A 163 52.52 -32.73 0.69
N GLY A 164 53.77 -32.84 0.24
CA GLY A 164 54.09 -33.26 -1.11
C GLY A 164 53.61 -34.67 -1.42
N ARG A 165 53.69 -35.59 -0.45
CA ARG A 165 53.12 -36.95 -0.62
C ARG A 165 51.60 -36.92 -0.76
N LEU A 166 50.90 -36.10 0.01
CA LEU A 166 49.45 -35.91 -0.11
C LEU A 166 49.08 -35.34 -1.48
N LEU A 167 49.75 -34.25 -1.89
CA LEU A 167 49.50 -33.60 -3.18
C LEU A 167 49.75 -34.56 -4.34
N VAL A 168 50.89 -35.24 -4.39
CA VAL A 168 51.19 -36.22 -5.47
C VAL A 168 50.18 -37.37 -5.47
N THR A 169 49.73 -37.83 -4.30
CA THR A 169 48.65 -38.85 -4.21
C THR A 169 47.36 -38.34 -4.86
N ALA A 170 46.95 -37.11 -4.56
CA ALA A 170 45.76 -36.48 -5.13
C ALA A 170 45.90 -36.26 -6.65
N LEU A 171 47.04 -35.76 -7.12
CA LEU A 171 47.27 -35.55 -8.56
C LEU A 171 47.29 -36.86 -9.35
N ARG A 172 47.78 -37.95 -8.75
CA ARG A 172 47.71 -39.30 -9.35
C ARG A 172 46.29 -39.82 -9.44
N ALA A 173 45.52 -39.67 -8.36
CA ALA A 173 44.10 -40.02 -8.35
C ALA A 173 43.34 -39.25 -9.45
N ASP A 174 43.61 -37.95 -9.59
CA ASP A 174 42.97 -37.11 -10.62
C ASP A 174 43.27 -37.59 -12.03
N LEU A 175 44.55 -37.89 -12.32
CA LEU A 175 44.95 -38.40 -13.62
C LEU A 175 44.32 -39.77 -13.91
N ASP A 176 44.35 -40.69 -12.94
CA ASP A 176 43.77 -42.03 -13.09
C ASP A 176 42.26 -41.97 -13.32
N MET A 177 41.54 -41.13 -12.57
CA MET A 177 40.12 -40.88 -12.76
C MET A 177 39.78 -40.28 -14.14
N ARG A 178 40.65 -39.43 -14.71
CA ARG A 178 40.45 -38.78 -16.01
C ARG A 178 40.65 -39.72 -17.20
N VAL A 179 41.55 -40.69 -17.08
CA VAL A 179 41.87 -41.62 -18.20
C VAL A 179 41.15 -42.96 -18.08
N ALA A 180 40.62 -43.30 -16.90
CA ALA A 180 39.93 -44.55 -16.66
C ALA A 180 38.64 -44.67 -17.47
N GLN A 181 38.33 -45.89 -17.90
CA GLN A 181 37.03 -46.24 -18.46
C GLN A 181 35.98 -46.44 -17.35
N PRO A 182 34.68 -46.27 -17.63
CA PRO A 182 33.63 -46.36 -16.62
C PRO A 182 33.58 -47.67 -15.81
N TRP A 183 34.04 -48.79 -16.38
CA TRP A 183 34.10 -50.10 -15.71
C TRP A 183 35.39 -50.34 -14.90
N GLU A 184 36.33 -49.40 -14.90
CA GLU A 184 37.64 -49.49 -14.21
C GLU A 184 37.65 -48.77 -12.86
N ALA A 185 36.48 -48.65 -12.22
CA ALA A 185 36.30 -47.90 -10.97
C ALA A 185 37.30 -48.29 -9.86
N GLU A 186 37.56 -49.58 -9.66
CA GLU A 186 38.52 -50.04 -8.65
C GLU A 186 39.94 -49.49 -8.89
N THR A 187 40.38 -49.49 -10.15
CA THR A 187 41.67 -48.94 -10.55
C THR A 187 41.69 -47.42 -10.45
N ALA A 188 40.64 -46.75 -10.93
CA ALA A 188 40.52 -45.29 -10.94
C ALA A 188 40.55 -44.69 -9.53
N LEU A 189 39.88 -45.36 -8.58
CA LEU A 189 39.73 -44.88 -7.20
C LEU A 189 40.85 -45.35 -6.26
N ALA A 190 41.76 -46.22 -6.72
CA ALA A 190 42.78 -46.83 -5.89
C ALA A 190 43.68 -45.80 -5.18
N TRP A 191 44.02 -44.69 -5.85
CA TRP A 191 44.82 -43.61 -5.24
C TRP A 191 43.98 -42.69 -4.37
N ALA A 192 42.75 -42.37 -4.76
CA ALA A 192 41.83 -41.58 -3.93
C ALA A 192 41.55 -42.28 -2.59
N GLY A 193 41.42 -43.61 -2.60
CA GLY A 193 41.24 -44.42 -1.38
C GLY A 193 42.44 -44.44 -0.43
N LYS A 194 43.62 -43.95 -0.85
CA LYS A 194 44.78 -43.75 0.04
C LYS A 194 44.72 -42.45 0.82
N LEU A 195 43.83 -41.53 0.45
CA LEU A 195 43.64 -40.26 1.14
C LEU A 195 42.58 -40.44 2.21
N GLU A 196 42.92 -40.08 3.44
CA GLU A 196 41.95 -40.11 4.54
C GLU A 196 40.96 -38.96 4.36
N THR A 197 39.68 -39.27 4.53
CA THR A 197 38.61 -38.28 4.51
C THR A 197 38.50 -37.66 5.91
N PRO A 198 38.46 -36.32 6.04
CA PRO A 198 38.14 -35.67 7.31
C PRO A 198 36.89 -36.27 7.92
N ALA A 199 36.91 -36.49 9.24
CA ALA A 199 35.65 -36.78 9.93
C ALA A 199 34.68 -35.65 9.59
N THR A 200 33.52 -36.00 9.04
CA THR A 200 32.49 -35.01 8.72
C THR A 200 32.21 -34.24 10.00
N ALA A 201 32.59 -32.96 10.04
CA ALA A 201 32.12 -32.09 11.10
C ALA A 201 30.59 -32.16 10.99
N PRO A 202 29.86 -32.49 12.08
CA PRO A 202 28.41 -32.37 12.04
C PRO A 202 28.10 -30.96 11.56
N TYR A 203 27.11 -30.83 10.69
CA TYR A 203 26.59 -29.55 10.24
C TYR A 203 26.58 -28.53 11.41
N GLU A 204 27.54 -27.61 11.43
CA GLU A 204 27.58 -26.55 12.41
C GLU A 204 26.91 -25.32 11.78
N GLU A 205 25.79 -24.90 12.37
CA GLU A 205 25.18 -23.61 12.10
C GLU A 205 26.23 -22.51 12.28
N GLY A 206 26.74 -21.97 11.17
CA GLY A 206 27.77 -20.91 11.18
C GLY A 206 29.06 -21.23 10.42
N ALA A 207 29.28 -22.48 9.97
CA ALA A 207 30.43 -22.80 9.11
C ALA A 207 30.38 -21.97 7.82
N SER A 208 31.55 -21.51 7.33
CA SER A 208 31.64 -20.74 6.07
C SER A 208 31.07 -21.57 4.91
N ARG A 209 30.43 -20.92 3.95
CA ARG A 209 29.80 -21.60 2.79
C ARG A 209 30.78 -22.50 2.03
N SER A 210 32.01 -22.02 1.82
CA SER A 210 33.10 -22.76 1.17
C SER A 210 33.53 -24.04 1.92
N ALA A 211 33.32 -24.11 3.24
CA ALA A 211 33.60 -25.32 4.02
C ALA A 211 32.48 -26.35 3.94
N ARG A 212 31.25 -25.94 3.57
CA ARG A 212 30.06 -26.81 3.51
C ARG A 212 30.03 -27.71 2.28
N ASP A 213 30.65 -27.27 1.18
CA ASP A 213 30.72 -27.98 -0.10
C ASP A 213 32.18 -28.25 -0.49
N ALA A 214 33.04 -28.52 0.50
CA ALA A 214 34.43 -28.84 0.23
C ALA A 214 34.54 -30.24 -0.42
N LEU A 215 35.32 -30.34 -1.50
CA LEU A 215 35.63 -31.65 -2.09
C LEU A 215 36.52 -32.43 -1.11
N THR A 216 36.06 -33.62 -0.71
CA THR A 216 36.82 -34.59 0.11
C THR A 216 37.04 -35.89 -0.67
N PRO A 217 37.97 -36.78 -0.29
CA PRO A 217 38.22 -38.01 -1.04
C PRO A 217 36.96 -38.88 -1.24
N GLN A 218 36.09 -39.01 -0.24
CA GLN A 218 34.82 -39.75 -0.37
C GLN A 218 33.80 -39.05 -1.27
N ILE A 219 33.64 -37.73 -1.16
CA ILE A 219 32.78 -36.95 -2.05
C ILE A 219 33.27 -37.09 -3.49
N TRP A 220 34.58 -36.96 -3.69
CA TRP A 220 35.22 -37.05 -5.00
C TRP A 220 35.02 -38.41 -5.66
N ALA A 221 35.28 -39.50 -4.93
CA ALA A 221 35.04 -40.86 -5.39
C ALA A 221 33.56 -41.11 -5.73
N LEU A 222 32.63 -40.67 -4.87
CA LEU A 222 31.20 -40.80 -5.09
C LEU A 222 30.76 -40.04 -6.36
N LEU A 223 31.19 -38.80 -6.55
CA LEU A 223 30.82 -38.02 -7.73
C LEU A 223 31.42 -38.59 -9.01
N TRP A 224 32.64 -39.14 -8.96
CA TRP A 224 33.23 -39.84 -10.09
C TRP A 224 32.43 -41.10 -10.47
N GLU A 225 32.08 -41.94 -9.49
CA GLU A 225 31.26 -43.12 -9.75
C GLU A 225 29.85 -42.76 -10.21
N PHE A 226 29.27 -41.70 -9.64
CA PHE A 226 27.99 -41.14 -10.07
C PHE A 226 28.04 -40.78 -11.56
N GLN A 227 29.12 -40.11 -12.01
CA GLN A 227 29.28 -39.72 -13.41
C GLN A 227 29.56 -40.91 -14.35
N ASN A 228 30.09 -42.02 -13.84
CA ASN A 228 30.44 -43.17 -14.66
C ASN A 228 29.45 -44.36 -14.58
N THR A 229 28.48 -44.31 -13.67
CA THR A 229 27.52 -45.41 -13.46
C THR A 229 26.14 -45.08 -14.04
N PRO A 230 25.52 -45.94 -14.87
CA PRO A 230 24.17 -45.71 -15.40
C PRO A 230 23.15 -45.39 -14.29
N VAL A 231 22.23 -44.45 -14.53
CA VAL A 231 21.32 -43.90 -13.49
C VAL A 231 20.56 -44.99 -12.71
N LYS A 232 20.06 -46.02 -13.40
CA LYS A 232 19.39 -47.20 -12.81
C LYS A 232 20.21 -48.00 -11.78
N HIS A 233 21.51 -47.75 -11.68
CA HIS A 233 22.44 -48.43 -10.76
C HIS A 233 22.99 -47.48 -9.68
N LEU A 234 22.60 -46.21 -9.66
CA LEU A 234 23.12 -45.22 -8.70
C LEU A 234 22.72 -45.52 -7.26
N ASP A 235 21.59 -46.17 -7.00
CA ASP A 235 21.24 -46.62 -5.64
C ASP A 235 22.31 -47.54 -5.05
N SER A 236 22.88 -48.42 -5.87
CA SER A 236 24.00 -49.30 -5.48
C SER A 236 25.26 -48.49 -5.20
N VAL A 237 25.53 -47.43 -5.99
CA VAL A 237 26.65 -46.52 -5.75
C VAL A 237 26.49 -45.83 -4.39
N PHE A 238 25.36 -45.14 -4.16
CA PHE A 238 25.12 -44.42 -2.91
C PHE A 238 25.16 -45.32 -1.68
N SER A 239 24.75 -46.59 -1.79
CA SER A 239 24.80 -47.55 -0.68
C SER A 239 26.22 -47.88 -0.19
N ARG A 240 27.26 -47.65 -1.02
CA ARG A 240 28.66 -47.84 -0.64
C ARG A 240 29.25 -46.69 0.17
N TYR A 241 28.59 -45.54 0.19
CA TYR A 241 29.07 -44.33 0.84
C TYR A 241 28.18 -43.93 2.03
N PRO A 242 28.75 -43.43 3.13
CA PRO A 242 27.97 -43.00 4.28
C PRO A 242 27.00 -41.88 3.91
N GLU A 243 25.91 -41.76 4.67
CA GLU A 243 25.04 -40.58 4.64
C GLU A 243 25.72 -39.41 5.37
N GLY A 244 25.31 -38.17 5.05
CA GLY A 244 25.86 -36.99 5.73
C GLY A 244 27.22 -36.58 5.18
N LEU A 245 27.51 -36.90 3.91
CA LEU A 245 28.74 -36.47 3.24
C LEU A 245 28.72 -34.97 2.90
N GLY A 246 27.53 -34.36 2.85
CA GLY A 246 27.36 -32.95 2.53
C GLY A 246 26.20 -32.72 1.57
N PRO A 247 25.73 -31.46 1.42
CA PRO A 247 24.48 -31.18 0.76
C PRO A 247 24.45 -31.57 -0.73
N ARG A 248 25.58 -31.47 -1.44
CA ARG A 248 25.67 -31.90 -2.85
C ARG A 248 25.39 -33.40 -3.00
N CYS A 249 26.13 -34.24 -2.29
CA CYS A 249 25.99 -35.70 -2.37
C CYS A 249 24.69 -36.22 -1.77
N ASP A 250 24.29 -35.69 -0.61
CA ASP A 250 23.06 -36.11 0.05
C ASP A 250 21.82 -35.62 -0.73
N GLY A 251 21.91 -34.45 -1.36
CA GLY A 251 20.91 -33.92 -2.27
C GLY A 251 20.74 -34.80 -3.51
N LEU A 252 21.85 -35.13 -4.20
CA LEU A 252 21.83 -36.04 -5.36
C LEU A 252 21.30 -37.42 -4.97
N ARG A 253 21.70 -37.96 -3.82
CA ARG A 253 21.19 -39.23 -3.28
C ARG A 253 19.67 -39.20 -3.18
N LYS A 254 19.12 -38.17 -2.53
CA LYS A 254 17.66 -38.02 -2.34
C LYS A 254 16.91 -37.84 -3.68
N VAL A 255 17.45 -37.03 -4.61
CA VAL A 255 16.85 -36.87 -5.93
C VAL A 255 16.83 -38.19 -6.68
N VAL A 256 17.94 -38.94 -6.68
CA VAL A 256 18.01 -40.27 -7.32
C VAL A 256 17.03 -41.25 -6.69
N THR A 257 16.97 -41.33 -5.35
CA THR A 257 16.00 -42.20 -4.66
C THR A 257 14.56 -41.79 -4.95
N SER A 258 14.29 -40.50 -5.17
CA SER A 258 12.95 -40.03 -5.56
C SER A 258 12.51 -40.51 -6.95
N LEU A 259 13.44 -40.84 -7.85
CA LEU A 259 13.10 -41.36 -9.19
C LEU A 259 12.43 -42.73 -9.12
N THR A 260 12.69 -43.51 -8.07
CA THR A 260 12.18 -44.89 -7.90
C THR A 260 11.17 -45.02 -6.75
N ALA A 261 11.06 -44.04 -5.87
CA ALA A 261 10.06 -43.97 -4.81
C ALA A 261 8.64 -43.70 -5.33
N ASN A 262 7.62 -43.89 -4.49
CA ASN A 262 6.21 -43.66 -4.83
C ASN A 262 5.49 -42.86 -3.73
N GLY A 263 4.44 -42.11 -4.10
CA GLY A 263 3.56 -41.43 -3.15
C GLY A 263 4.22 -40.24 -2.43
N SER A 264 3.84 -40.02 -1.16
CA SER A 264 4.36 -38.90 -0.34
C SER A 264 5.86 -38.96 -0.09
N ASP A 265 6.42 -40.17 -0.03
CA ASP A 265 7.85 -40.37 0.19
C ASP A 265 8.66 -39.89 -1.02
N GLN A 266 8.11 -40.04 -2.23
CA GLN A 266 8.69 -39.52 -3.46
C GLN A 266 8.81 -37.99 -3.43
N GLU A 267 7.73 -37.31 -3.02
CA GLU A 267 7.66 -35.85 -2.93
C GLU A 267 8.64 -35.31 -1.89
N ASN A 268 8.65 -35.89 -0.70
CA ASN A 268 9.54 -35.46 0.37
C ASN A 268 11.00 -35.65 -0.01
N LEU A 269 11.37 -36.80 -0.58
CA LEU A 269 12.73 -37.06 -1.05
C LEU A 269 13.16 -36.07 -2.13
N PHE A 270 12.31 -35.84 -3.13
CA PHE A 270 12.61 -34.89 -4.19
C PHE A 270 12.89 -33.49 -3.62
N PHE A 271 12.01 -32.97 -2.77
CA PHE A 271 12.17 -31.62 -2.24
C PHE A 271 13.28 -31.43 -1.22
N GLU A 272 13.48 -32.39 -0.33
CA GLU A 272 14.63 -32.38 0.56
C GLU A 272 15.93 -32.44 -0.26
N GLY A 273 15.94 -33.25 -1.32
CA GLY A 273 17.04 -33.30 -2.29
C GLY A 273 17.29 -31.94 -2.94
N MET A 274 16.26 -31.34 -3.54
CA MET A 274 16.36 -30.04 -4.19
C MET A 274 16.76 -28.92 -3.23
N ALA A 275 16.31 -28.95 -1.96
CA ALA A 275 16.69 -27.97 -0.95
C ALA A 275 18.17 -28.10 -0.54
N LEU A 276 18.69 -29.31 -0.40
CA LEU A 276 20.12 -29.55 -0.14
C LEU A 276 20.97 -29.10 -1.32
N LEU A 277 20.57 -29.43 -2.55
CA LEU A 277 21.28 -28.98 -3.76
C LEU A 277 21.24 -27.47 -3.91
N ALA A 278 20.09 -26.82 -3.65
CA ALA A 278 19.99 -25.37 -3.63
C ALA A 278 20.98 -24.75 -2.62
N SER A 279 21.26 -25.40 -1.49
CA SER A 279 22.18 -24.85 -0.48
C SER A 279 23.64 -24.73 -0.92
N VAL A 280 24.01 -25.42 -2.00
CA VAL A 280 25.36 -25.44 -2.60
C VAL A 280 25.37 -24.96 -4.05
N ALA A 281 24.19 -24.66 -4.62
CA ALA A 281 24.07 -24.11 -5.96
C ALA A 281 24.31 -22.60 -5.93
N ASP A 282 25.51 -22.15 -6.29
CA ASP A 282 25.80 -20.73 -6.34
C ASP A 282 26.73 -20.35 -7.49
N GLN A 283 27.18 -19.09 -7.48
CA GLN A 283 28.06 -18.55 -8.51
C GLN A 283 29.49 -19.11 -8.42
N GLU A 284 29.81 -19.89 -7.39
CA GLU A 284 31.10 -20.55 -7.19
C GLU A 284 31.05 -22.05 -7.53
N ASP A 285 29.95 -22.60 -8.07
CA ASP A 285 29.90 -24.02 -8.51
C ASP A 285 31.03 -24.36 -9.49
N GLY A 286 31.44 -23.41 -10.35
CA GLY A 286 32.60 -23.56 -11.24
C GLY A 286 33.96 -23.60 -10.51
N MET A 287 34.02 -23.18 -9.25
CA MET A 287 35.20 -23.22 -8.38
C MET A 287 35.25 -24.52 -7.55
N PHE A 288 34.21 -25.35 -7.59
CA PHE A 288 34.21 -26.65 -6.91
C PHE A 288 35.33 -27.53 -7.45
N GLY A 289 36.07 -28.17 -6.54
CA GLY A 289 37.24 -28.99 -6.88
C GLY A 289 38.54 -28.22 -7.13
N GLN A 290 38.61 -26.90 -6.94
CA GLN A 290 39.90 -26.18 -6.98
C GLN A 290 40.85 -26.55 -5.84
N ALA A 291 40.34 -27.20 -4.80
CA ALA A 291 41.12 -27.80 -3.74
C ALA A 291 40.47 -29.10 -3.25
N LEU A 292 41.29 -29.99 -2.69
CA LEU A 292 40.85 -31.21 -2.03
C LEU A 292 41.16 -31.12 -0.53
N THR A 293 40.16 -31.36 0.31
CA THR A 293 40.29 -31.33 1.77
C THR A 293 40.49 -32.75 2.30
N VAL A 294 41.63 -33.00 2.95
CA VAL A 294 42.05 -34.34 3.41
C VAL A 294 42.37 -34.34 4.90
N GLN A 295 42.18 -35.48 5.55
CA GLN A 295 42.69 -35.71 6.90
C GLN A 295 44.14 -36.21 6.80
N HIS A 296 45.01 -35.68 7.64
CA HIS A 296 46.36 -36.21 7.77
C HIS A 296 46.89 -36.04 9.20
N LYS A 297 47.34 -37.13 9.83
CA LYS A 297 47.97 -37.11 11.17
C LYS A 297 47.21 -36.29 12.24
N GLY A 298 45.88 -36.27 12.16
CA GLY A 298 45.02 -35.52 13.08
C GLY A 298 44.80 -34.04 12.76
N SER A 299 45.38 -33.49 11.69
CA SER A 299 45.06 -32.18 11.10
C SER A 299 44.25 -32.32 9.81
N VAL A 300 43.49 -31.28 9.47
CA VAL A 300 42.85 -31.13 8.16
C VAL A 300 43.79 -30.33 7.28
N GLU A 301 44.13 -30.89 6.12
CA GLU A 301 44.98 -30.26 5.11
C GLU A 301 44.14 -29.92 3.88
N VAL A 302 44.42 -28.77 3.26
CA VAL A 302 43.76 -28.33 2.02
C VAL A 302 44.80 -28.34 0.91
N LEU A 303 44.55 -29.14 -0.13
CA LEU A 303 45.44 -29.33 -1.28
C LEU A 303 44.89 -28.52 -2.47
N PRO A 304 45.36 -27.27 -2.70
CA PRO A 304 44.94 -26.47 -3.85
C PRO A 304 45.52 -27.02 -5.15
N VAL A 305 44.76 -26.91 -6.25
CA VAL A 305 45.21 -27.19 -7.63
C VAL A 305 44.80 -26.09 -8.61
N GLY A 306 44.09 -25.06 -8.14
CA GLY A 306 43.75 -23.86 -8.89
C GLY A 306 42.77 -24.10 -10.04
N TRP A 307 42.87 -23.30 -11.10
CA TRP A 307 41.89 -23.16 -12.18
C TRP A 307 41.56 -24.44 -12.96
N ASN A 308 42.43 -25.46 -12.93
CA ASN A 308 42.11 -26.79 -13.46
C ASN A 308 41.72 -27.69 -12.30
N SER A 309 40.50 -27.51 -11.80
CA SER A 309 39.92 -28.26 -10.69
C SER A 309 40.16 -29.78 -10.80
N PHE A 310 40.13 -30.48 -9.67
CA PHE A 310 40.00 -31.94 -9.66
C PHE A 310 38.79 -32.38 -10.49
N LEU A 311 38.85 -33.55 -11.12
CA LEU A 311 37.75 -34.07 -11.93
C LEU A 311 36.53 -34.37 -11.05
N ALA A 312 35.56 -33.47 -11.04
CA ALA A 312 34.25 -33.70 -10.44
C ALA A 312 33.18 -33.05 -11.33
N PRO A 313 32.04 -33.72 -11.56
CA PRO A 313 30.93 -33.12 -12.29
C PRO A 313 30.41 -31.89 -11.54
N SER A 314 30.12 -30.83 -12.31
CA SER A 314 29.38 -29.69 -11.77
C SER A 314 27.99 -30.12 -11.32
N LEU A 315 27.32 -29.29 -10.51
CA LEU A 315 25.95 -29.60 -10.10
C LEU A 315 25.03 -29.64 -11.33
N SER A 316 25.25 -28.72 -12.27
CA SER A 316 24.49 -28.62 -13.52
C SER A 316 24.65 -29.86 -14.40
N GLU A 317 25.88 -30.37 -14.58
CA GLU A 317 26.14 -31.64 -15.29
C GLU A 317 25.48 -32.82 -14.59
N SER A 318 25.53 -32.85 -13.26
CA SER A 318 24.93 -33.91 -12.46
C SER A 318 23.42 -33.95 -12.64
N LEU A 319 22.76 -32.79 -12.67
CA LEU A 319 21.32 -32.69 -12.93
C LEU A 319 20.96 -33.05 -14.38
N ALA A 320 21.72 -32.55 -15.36
CA ALA A 320 21.49 -32.84 -16.77
C ALA A 320 21.49 -34.36 -17.03
N ARG A 321 22.41 -35.09 -16.40
CA ARG A 321 22.43 -36.56 -16.42
C ARG A 321 21.14 -37.19 -15.89
N LEU A 322 20.59 -36.65 -14.80
CA LEU A 322 19.37 -37.18 -14.19
C LEU A 322 18.13 -36.86 -15.02
N MET A 323 18.15 -35.80 -15.83
CA MET A 323 17.04 -35.42 -16.70
C MET A 323 16.72 -36.51 -17.73
N ASP A 324 17.72 -37.13 -18.36
CA ASP A 324 17.52 -38.19 -19.35
C ASP A 324 16.72 -39.36 -18.76
N GLU A 325 17.05 -39.75 -17.52
CA GLU A 325 16.35 -40.82 -16.82
C GLU A 325 14.95 -40.36 -16.38
N ALA A 326 14.83 -39.15 -15.86
CA ALA A 326 13.56 -38.57 -15.44
C ALA A 326 12.55 -38.52 -16.61
N GLU A 327 13.01 -38.18 -17.81
CA GLU A 327 12.20 -38.22 -19.03
C GLU A 327 11.79 -39.65 -19.38
N ARG A 328 12.75 -40.59 -19.38
CA ARG A 328 12.52 -42.00 -19.71
C ARG A 328 11.45 -42.65 -18.81
N ILE A 329 11.47 -42.35 -17.52
CA ILE A 329 10.52 -42.90 -16.54
C ILE A 329 9.24 -42.06 -16.37
N ARG A 330 9.12 -40.94 -17.11
CA ARG A 330 8.02 -39.96 -16.98
C ARG A 330 7.86 -39.48 -15.54
N PHE A 331 8.97 -39.11 -14.92
CA PHE A 331 8.98 -38.53 -13.59
C PHE A 331 8.09 -37.28 -13.56
N GLN A 332 7.26 -37.17 -12.52
CA GLN A 332 6.23 -36.12 -12.47
C GLN A 332 6.83 -34.73 -12.26
N TRP A 333 8.04 -34.62 -11.69
CA TRP A 333 8.74 -33.35 -11.47
C TRP A 333 9.96 -33.15 -12.39
N ARG A 334 9.88 -33.72 -13.59
CA ARG A 334 10.95 -33.60 -14.59
C ARG A 334 11.17 -32.14 -15.02
N ASP A 335 10.10 -31.34 -15.05
CA ASP A 335 10.15 -29.95 -15.51
C ASP A 335 10.81 -29.07 -14.43
N GLU A 336 10.53 -29.33 -13.15
CA GLU A 336 11.19 -28.72 -12.00
C GLU A 336 12.68 -29.10 -11.90
N LEU A 337 13.02 -30.36 -12.20
CA LEU A 337 14.42 -30.80 -12.27
C LEU A 337 15.17 -30.09 -13.40
N ALA A 338 14.55 -30.00 -14.59
CA ALA A 338 15.08 -29.27 -15.74
C ALA A 338 15.28 -27.79 -15.43
N LEU A 339 14.29 -27.20 -14.76
CA LEU A 339 14.30 -25.80 -14.38
C LEU A 339 15.45 -25.48 -13.42
N ALA A 340 15.69 -26.34 -12.41
CA ALA A 340 16.82 -26.19 -11.51
C ALA A 340 18.16 -26.30 -12.23
N ALA A 341 18.30 -27.24 -13.17
CA ALA A 341 19.51 -27.37 -13.97
C ALA A 341 19.82 -26.08 -14.77
N VAL A 342 18.80 -25.50 -15.42
CA VAL A 342 18.96 -24.25 -16.19
C VAL A 342 19.31 -23.07 -15.29
N ILE A 343 18.64 -22.92 -14.15
CA ILE A 343 18.88 -21.80 -13.21
C ILE A 343 20.27 -21.88 -12.59
N TRP A 344 20.69 -23.05 -12.12
CA TRP A 344 21.98 -23.20 -11.47
C TRP A 344 23.13 -23.11 -12.47
N THR A 345 22.93 -23.51 -13.73
CA THR A 345 23.89 -23.24 -14.82
C THR A 345 24.07 -21.74 -15.03
N ALA A 346 22.97 -20.98 -15.11
CA ALA A 346 23.02 -19.53 -15.32
C ALA A 346 23.69 -18.80 -14.14
N LEU A 347 23.42 -19.25 -12.91
CA LEU A 347 24.06 -18.71 -11.71
C LEU A 347 25.58 -18.93 -11.72
N ALA A 348 26.03 -20.14 -12.04
CA ALA A 348 27.46 -20.46 -12.13
C ALA A 348 28.19 -19.62 -13.21
N GLN A 349 27.48 -19.19 -14.24
CA GLN A 349 28.00 -18.37 -15.35
C GLN A 349 27.87 -16.86 -15.12
N TYR A 350 27.33 -16.42 -13.98
CA TYR A 350 26.99 -15.01 -13.73
C TYR A 350 26.10 -14.41 -14.83
N ALA A 351 25.22 -15.24 -15.42
CA ALA A 351 24.43 -14.89 -16.59
C ALA A 351 22.94 -14.76 -16.24
N VAL A 352 22.26 -13.84 -16.91
CA VAL A 352 20.79 -13.82 -16.97
C VAL A 352 20.35 -14.84 -18.02
N ILE A 353 19.30 -15.60 -17.73
CA ILE A 353 18.75 -16.58 -18.65
C ILE A 353 18.11 -15.82 -19.82
N ASP A 354 18.63 -16.02 -21.02
CA ASP A 354 18.20 -15.39 -22.28
C ASP A 354 17.29 -16.30 -23.13
N ARG A 355 17.10 -17.54 -22.68
CA ARG A 355 16.27 -18.58 -23.31
C ARG A 355 14.95 -18.78 -22.57
N GLU A 356 14.01 -19.41 -23.24
CA GLU A 356 12.76 -19.86 -22.64
C GLU A 356 13.04 -20.89 -21.53
N LEU A 357 12.38 -20.71 -20.37
CA LEU A 357 12.54 -21.62 -19.24
C LEU A 357 11.74 -22.91 -19.48
N PRO A 358 12.27 -24.09 -19.11
CA PRO A 358 11.52 -25.34 -19.21
C PRO A 358 10.40 -25.40 -18.16
N GLY A 359 9.30 -26.04 -18.53
CA GLY A 359 8.09 -26.13 -17.70
C GLY A 359 7.11 -24.97 -17.92
N ASP A 360 5.97 -25.02 -17.25
CA ASP A 360 5.01 -23.92 -17.21
C ASP A 360 5.19 -23.05 -15.94
N ASP A 361 4.48 -21.93 -15.88
CA ASP A 361 4.48 -21.05 -14.70
C ASP A 361 4.10 -21.79 -13.40
N SER A 362 3.35 -22.89 -13.51
CA SER A 362 2.92 -23.69 -12.36
C SER A 362 4.05 -24.51 -11.76
N SER A 363 4.90 -25.11 -12.60
CA SER A 363 6.08 -25.90 -12.19
C SER A 363 7.08 -25.01 -11.45
N PHE A 364 7.31 -23.83 -12.02
CA PHE A 364 8.21 -22.82 -11.46
C PHE A 364 7.72 -22.29 -10.11
N ALA A 365 6.44 -21.91 -10.02
CA ALA A 365 5.83 -21.45 -8.78
C ALA A 365 5.83 -22.55 -7.70
N TRP A 366 5.52 -23.79 -8.08
CA TRP A 366 5.44 -24.92 -7.16
C TRP A 366 6.79 -25.27 -6.53
N LEU A 367 7.86 -25.37 -7.33
CA LEU A 367 9.21 -25.60 -6.81
C LEU A 367 9.67 -24.43 -5.92
N GLY A 368 9.42 -23.19 -6.37
CA GLY A 368 9.76 -21.98 -5.61
C GLY A 368 9.07 -21.90 -4.24
N ASP A 369 7.79 -22.26 -4.16
CA ASP A 369 7.03 -22.30 -2.91
C ASP A 369 7.54 -23.36 -1.94
N LYS A 370 8.06 -24.47 -2.49
CA LYS A 370 8.51 -25.64 -1.73
C LYS A 370 9.95 -25.49 -1.25
N VAL A 371 10.81 -24.86 -2.05
CA VAL A 371 12.24 -24.65 -1.80
C VAL A 371 12.54 -23.13 -1.84
N PRO A 372 12.47 -22.43 -0.69
CA PRO A 372 12.63 -20.96 -0.65
C PRO A 372 13.97 -20.47 -1.20
N LEU A 373 15.04 -21.24 -0.99
CA LEU A 373 16.36 -20.90 -1.50
C LEU A 373 16.43 -20.99 -3.02
N PHE A 374 15.74 -21.96 -3.63
CA PHE A 374 15.62 -22.04 -5.08
C PHE A 374 14.89 -20.80 -5.63
N ALA A 375 13.79 -20.37 -5.02
CA ALA A 375 13.09 -19.15 -5.43
C ALA A 375 14.02 -17.92 -5.36
N PHE A 376 14.79 -17.79 -4.29
CA PHE A 376 15.78 -16.72 -4.12
C PHE A 376 16.88 -16.76 -5.19
N GLN A 377 17.41 -17.94 -5.51
CA GLN A 377 18.40 -18.16 -6.56
C GLN A 377 17.85 -17.85 -7.95
N ALA A 378 16.67 -18.38 -8.26
CA ALA A 378 15.98 -18.20 -9.53
C ALA A 378 15.74 -16.71 -9.81
N ALA A 379 15.39 -15.92 -8.79
CA ALA A 379 15.16 -14.49 -8.94
C ALA A 379 16.40 -13.69 -9.40
N HIS A 380 17.63 -14.17 -9.14
CA HIS A 380 18.85 -13.50 -9.59
C HIS A 380 19.10 -13.61 -11.08
N VAL A 381 18.64 -14.70 -11.71
CA VAL A 381 18.95 -15.02 -13.11
C VAL A 381 17.73 -15.00 -14.03
N HIS A 382 16.53 -14.86 -13.47
CA HIS A 382 15.29 -14.84 -14.26
C HIS A 382 15.28 -13.66 -15.27
N PRO A 383 14.80 -13.84 -16.52
CA PRO A 383 14.79 -12.76 -17.51
C PRO A 383 13.78 -11.65 -17.19
N LEU A 384 12.61 -12.01 -16.67
CA LEU A 384 11.50 -11.09 -16.46
C LEU A 384 11.55 -10.44 -15.05
N PRO A 385 11.61 -9.09 -14.94
CA PRO A 385 11.67 -8.40 -13.65
C PRO A 385 10.47 -8.67 -12.72
N ALA A 386 9.26 -8.81 -13.27
CA ALA A 386 8.06 -9.12 -12.49
C ALA A 386 8.18 -10.47 -11.76
N GLN A 387 8.73 -11.47 -12.45
CA GLN A 387 8.94 -12.80 -11.89
C GLN A 387 10.08 -12.81 -10.86
N ARG A 388 11.14 -12.01 -11.05
CA ARG A 388 12.18 -11.81 -10.02
C ARG A 388 11.55 -11.35 -8.70
N LEU A 389 10.67 -10.36 -8.76
CA LEU A 389 9.97 -9.84 -7.59
C LEU A 389 9.08 -10.90 -6.92
N LEU A 390 8.26 -11.61 -7.70
CA LEU A 390 7.38 -12.67 -7.18
C LEU A 390 8.17 -13.77 -6.47
N LEU A 391 9.26 -14.22 -7.08
CA LEU A 391 10.16 -15.21 -6.50
C LEU A 391 10.80 -14.74 -5.20
N MET A 392 11.27 -13.49 -5.13
CA MET A 392 11.83 -12.94 -3.89
C MET A 392 10.78 -12.89 -2.77
N LEU A 393 9.55 -12.51 -3.08
CA LEU A 393 8.45 -12.51 -2.12
C LEU A 393 8.06 -13.93 -1.68
N ARG A 394 8.07 -14.91 -2.59
CA ARG A 394 7.86 -16.33 -2.27
C ARG A 394 8.98 -16.87 -1.39
N ALA A 395 10.23 -16.54 -1.66
CA ALA A 395 11.39 -16.92 -0.84
C ALA A 395 11.26 -16.38 0.60
N LEU A 396 10.98 -15.08 0.75
CA LEU A 396 10.73 -14.44 2.05
C LEU A 396 9.61 -15.13 2.83
N HIS A 397 8.47 -15.35 2.18
CA HIS A 397 7.34 -16.04 2.81
C HIS A 397 7.70 -17.48 3.20
N GLY A 398 8.43 -18.17 2.31
CA GLY A 398 8.86 -19.54 2.48
C GLY A 398 9.79 -19.74 3.67
N TRP A 399 10.74 -18.83 3.86
CA TRP A 399 11.66 -18.80 5.01
C TRP A 399 10.91 -18.57 6.33
N LEU A 400 10.03 -17.56 6.37
CA LEU A 400 9.22 -17.27 7.56
C LEU A 400 8.34 -18.44 7.96
N LYS A 401 7.66 -19.06 6.99
CA LYS A 401 6.79 -20.22 7.23
C LYS A 401 7.55 -21.43 7.79
N ARG A 402 8.83 -21.59 7.42
CA ARG A 402 9.66 -22.75 7.78
C ARG A 402 10.62 -22.50 8.92
N GLY A 403 10.74 -21.26 9.41
CA GLY A 403 11.76 -20.88 10.40
C GLY A 403 13.19 -21.01 9.86
N GLN A 404 13.38 -20.86 8.55
CA GLN A 404 14.68 -20.95 7.89
C GLN A 404 15.26 -19.54 7.66
N LEU A 405 16.58 -19.41 7.66
CA LEU A 405 17.26 -18.14 7.38
C LEU A 405 17.78 -18.10 5.94
N PRO A 406 17.80 -16.90 5.32
CA PRO A 406 18.47 -16.73 4.04
C PRO A 406 19.97 -16.98 4.19
N PRO A 407 20.64 -17.54 3.18
CA PRO A 407 22.05 -17.81 3.29
C PRO A 407 22.89 -16.53 3.16
N THR A 408 22.37 -15.49 2.48
CA THR A 408 22.95 -14.14 2.32
C THR A 408 21.82 -13.15 2.43
N THR A 409 22.12 -11.96 2.93
CA THR A 409 21.17 -10.86 3.00
C THR A 409 21.24 -9.93 1.80
N HIS A 410 22.14 -10.20 0.84
CA HIS A 410 22.33 -9.38 -0.35
C HIS A 410 21.50 -9.87 -1.54
N VAL A 411 20.81 -8.95 -2.23
CA VAL A 411 20.02 -9.21 -3.44
C VAL A 411 20.69 -8.55 -4.66
N TRP A 412 21.11 -9.36 -5.64
CA TRP A 412 21.70 -8.86 -6.90
C TRP A 412 20.69 -8.68 -8.03
N ALA A 413 19.43 -9.06 -7.81
CA ALA A 413 18.40 -9.01 -8.84
C ALA A 413 18.00 -7.55 -9.11
N ASP A 414 17.98 -7.15 -10.39
CA ASP A 414 17.42 -5.85 -10.77
C ASP A 414 15.89 -5.89 -10.64
N LEU A 415 15.38 -5.07 -9.71
CA LEU A 415 13.96 -4.92 -9.34
C LEU A 415 13.41 -3.52 -9.68
N GLU A 416 14.11 -2.75 -10.51
CA GLU A 416 13.65 -1.42 -10.91
C GLU A 416 12.62 -1.45 -12.05
N GLY A 417 11.78 -0.42 -12.13
CA GLY A 417 10.91 -0.19 -13.30
C GLY A 417 9.81 -1.23 -13.57
N ILE A 418 9.62 -2.21 -12.68
CA ILE A 418 8.72 -3.36 -12.88
C ILE A 418 7.29 -2.92 -13.26
N GLN A 419 6.78 -3.49 -14.35
CA GLN A 419 5.38 -3.43 -14.74
C GLN A 419 4.72 -4.77 -14.45
N LEU A 420 3.58 -4.76 -13.78
CA LEU A 420 2.85 -5.97 -13.39
C LEU A 420 1.55 -6.09 -14.18
N SER A 421 1.24 -7.30 -14.63
CA SER A 421 -0.10 -7.66 -15.13
C SER A 421 -1.15 -7.61 -14.02
N ALA A 422 -2.43 -7.77 -14.34
CA ALA A 422 -3.49 -7.82 -13.33
C ALA A 422 -3.35 -9.04 -12.40
N GLU A 423 -2.96 -10.18 -12.96
CA GLU A 423 -2.75 -11.44 -12.22
C GLU A 423 -1.53 -11.33 -11.30
N GLU A 424 -0.41 -10.83 -11.82
CA GLU A 424 0.81 -10.62 -11.03
C GLU A 424 0.58 -9.61 -9.90
N ARG A 425 -0.20 -8.54 -10.13
CA ARG A 425 -0.60 -7.61 -9.05
C ARG A 425 -1.43 -8.27 -7.97
N ALA A 426 -2.36 -9.14 -8.34
CA ALA A 426 -3.15 -9.90 -7.37
C ALA A 426 -2.25 -10.81 -6.53
N GLU A 427 -1.27 -11.46 -7.16
CA GLU A 427 -0.35 -12.35 -6.48
C GLU A 427 0.64 -11.61 -5.55
N VAL A 428 1.26 -10.52 -6.00
CA VAL A 428 2.13 -9.69 -5.16
C VAL A 428 1.37 -9.21 -3.91
N ARG A 429 0.11 -8.76 -4.05
CA ARG A 429 -0.72 -8.37 -2.90
C ARG A 429 -0.98 -9.54 -1.95
N ALA A 430 -1.26 -10.72 -2.48
CA ALA A 430 -1.50 -11.91 -1.66
C ALA A 430 -0.24 -12.30 -0.86
N LEU A 431 0.93 -12.27 -1.48
CA LEU A 431 2.21 -12.55 -0.82
C LEU A 431 2.54 -11.51 0.25
N LEU A 432 2.39 -10.21 -0.06
CA LEU A 432 2.57 -9.14 0.93
C LEU A 432 1.63 -9.28 2.12
N GLY A 433 0.37 -9.68 1.88
CA GLY A 433 -0.58 -9.96 2.96
C GLY A 433 -0.15 -11.10 3.88
N LYS A 434 0.50 -12.14 3.34
CA LYS A 434 1.07 -13.23 4.14
C LYS A 434 2.30 -12.78 4.95
N LEU A 435 3.07 -11.83 4.42
CA LEU A 435 4.26 -11.27 5.09
C LEU A 435 3.89 -10.28 6.21
N ALA A 436 2.76 -9.56 6.08
CA ALA A 436 2.42 -8.44 6.97
C ALA A 436 2.10 -8.82 8.43
N VAL A 437 1.85 -10.11 8.68
CA VAL A 437 1.51 -10.65 10.00
C VAL A 437 2.68 -11.39 10.66
N ALA A 438 3.83 -11.48 9.99
CA ALA A 438 4.97 -12.27 10.43
C ALA A 438 6.00 -11.40 11.14
N ASP A 439 6.54 -11.89 12.25
CA ASP A 439 7.72 -11.32 12.89
C ASP A 439 8.97 -11.79 12.11
N MET A 440 9.73 -10.86 11.55
CA MET A 440 10.87 -11.17 10.69
C MET A 440 12.17 -11.15 11.51
N ALA A 441 12.87 -12.29 11.54
CA ALA A 441 14.24 -12.34 12.04
C ALA A 441 15.15 -11.41 11.23
N GLU A 442 16.16 -10.83 11.87
CA GLU A 442 17.05 -9.80 11.28
C GLU A 442 17.59 -10.15 9.89
N PRO A 443 18.10 -11.38 9.60
CA PRO A 443 18.57 -11.72 8.25
C PRO A 443 17.46 -11.72 7.18
N ILE A 444 16.24 -12.16 7.53
CA ILE A 444 15.09 -12.11 6.61
C ILE A 444 14.66 -10.65 6.40
N TRP A 445 14.66 -9.86 7.47
CA TRP A 445 14.32 -8.45 7.43
C TRP A 445 15.26 -7.65 6.52
N GLU A 446 16.57 -7.96 6.52
CA GLU A 446 17.54 -7.27 5.64
C GLU A 446 17.27 -7.51 4.15
N VAL A 447 16.87 -8.73 3.80
CA VAL A 447 16.42 -9.06 2.44
C VAL A 447 15.09 -8.34 2.15
N TRP A 448 14.15 -8.34 3.10
CA TRP A 448 12.87 -7.64 2.96
C TRP A 448 13.04 -6.16 2.65
N LEU A 449 13.99 -5.46 3.29
CA LEU A 449 14.23 -4.05 2.99
C LEU A 449 14.59 -3.76 1.53
N GLN A 450 15.32 -4.68 0.89
CA GLN A 450 15.72 -4.57 -0.52
C GLN A 450 14.57 -4.90 -1.47
N VAL A 451 13.60 -5.71 -1.04
CA VAL A 451 12.50 -6.22 -1.89
C VAL A 451 11.21 -5.42 -1.70
N GLY A 452 10.90 -4.98 -0.48
CA GLY A 452 9.64 -4.35 -0.13
C GLY A 452 9.41 -3.01 -0.86
N GLY A 453 10.43 -2.15 -0.92
CA GLY A 453 10.37 -0.90 -1.67
C GLY A 453 10.00 -1.12 -3.15
N PRO A 454 10.76 -1.93 -3.89
CA PRO A 454 10.42 -2.33 -5.26
C PRO A 454 9.03 -2.97 -5.40
N ALA A 455 8.60 -3.81 -4.44
CA ALA A 455 7.27 -4.43 -4.46
C ALA A 455 6.15 -3.38 -4.47
N PHE A 456 6.22 -2.40 -3.55
CA PHE A 456 5.24 -1.31 -3.49
C PHE A 456 5.37 -0.34 -4.66
N ALA A 457 6.58 -0.16 -5.21
CA ALA A 457 6.78 0.64 -6.41
C ALA A 457 6.12 -0.01 -7.63
N ALA A 458 6.29 -1.31 -7.83
CA ALA A 458 5.64 -2.10 -8.88
C ALA A 458 4.11 -2.06 -8.73
N LEU A 459 3.61 -2.19 -7.48
CA LEU A 459 2.21 -1.97 -7.10
C LEU A 459 1.77 -0.49 -7.14
N CYS A 460 2.52 0.43 -7.73
CA CYS A 460 2.03 1.78 -8.02
C CYS A 460 2.13 2.11 -9.52
N ASN A 461 2.77 1.25 -10.32
CA ASN A 461 2.97 1.46 -11.76
C ASN A 461 1.73 1.00 -12.56
N GLY A 462 1.25 1.83 -13.50
CA GLY A 462 0.12 1.48 -14.39
C GLY A 462 -1.24 1.30 -13.68
N PHE A 463 -1.48 2.09 -12.63
CA PHE A 463 -2.54 1.88 -11.63
C PHE A 463 -3.94 2.45 -11.99
N GLU A 464 -4.99 1.69 -11.68
CA GLU A 464 -6.40 2.14 -11.69
C GLU A 464 -6.91 2.44 -10.25
N THR A 465 -7.84 3.39 -10.13
CA THR A 465 -8.24 4.02 -8.86
C THR A 465 -8.91 3.06 -7.85
N GLN A 466 -9.45 1.93 -8.32
CA GLN A 466 -10.23 0.98 -7.50
C GLN A 466 -9.36 0.10 -6.59
N GLU A 467 -8.08 -0.08 -6.89
CA GLU A 467 -7.18 -0.96 -6.14
C GLU A 467 -6.44 -0.26 -4.98
N HIS A 468 -6.58 1.07 -4.88
CA HIS A 468 -5.82 1.92 -3.94
C HIS A 468 -6.01 1.52 -2.48
N ALA A 469 -7.24 1.14 -2.08
CA ALA A 469 -7.55 0.86 -0.68
C ALA A 469 -6.82 -0.39 -0.15
N GLY A 470 -6.73 -1.44 -0.96
CA GLY A 470 -6.05 -2.68 -0.58
C GLY A 470 -4.54 -2.52 -0.46
N VAL A 471 -3.92 -1.83 -1.43
CA VAL A 471 -2.47 -1.56 -1.40
C VAL A 471 -2.11 -0.64 -0.24
N LEU A 472 -2.89 0.40 0.01
CA LEU A 472 -2.67 1.30 1.16
C LEU A 472 -2.82 0.57 2.50
N ALA A 473 -3.78 -0.34 2.64
CA ALA A 473 -3.95 -1.13 3.86
C ALA A 473 -2.72 -2.00 4.16
N LEU A 474 -2.09 -2.59 3.14
CA LEU A 474 -0.82 -3.31 3.27
C LEU A 474 0.34 -2.36 3.56
N ALA A 475 0.46 -1.24 2.84
CA ALA A 475 1.53 -0.26 3.04
C ALA A 475 1.54 0.32 4.46
N ARG A 476 0.37 0.50 5.08
CA ARG A 476 0.25 0.94 6.48
C ARG A 476 0.74 -0.08 7.48
N GLN A 477 0.62 -1.39 7.20
CA GLN A 477 1.14 -2.44 8.07
C GLN A 477 2.69 -2.47 8.05
N PHE A 478 3.28 -2.13 6.91
CA PHE A 478 4.74 -2.04 6.74
C PHE A 478 5.29 -0.61 6.83
N ARG A 479 4.56 0.32 7.48
CA ARG A 479 4.93 1.75 7.51
C ARG A 479 6.38 1.94 7.92
N ASP A 480 6.76 1.39 9.06
CA ASP A 480 8.08 1.61 9.66
C ASP A 480 9.21 1.09 8.75
N ASP A 481 8.99 -0.04 8.07
CA ASP A 481 9.97 -0.61 7.14
C ASP A 481 10.07 0.20 5.85
N LEU A 482 8.93 0.62 5.28
CA LEU A 482 8.91 1.46 4.08
C LEU A 482 9.52 2.83 4.34
N GLU A 483 9.33 3.40 5.53
CA GLU A 483 9.94 4.65 5.96
C GLU A 483 11.45 4.49 6.22
N LYS A 484 11.95 3.30 6.59
CA LYS A 484 13.39 3.02 6.67
C LYS A 484 14.04 2.78 5.30
N GLY A 485 13.32 2.10 4.40
CA GLY A 485 13.77 1.81 3.03
C GLY A 485 13.35 2.86 1.99
N GLU A 486 13.40 2.48 0.71
CA GLU A 486 13.07 3.37 -0.42
C GLU A 486 11.55 3.57 -0.61
N GLY A 487 10.72 2.80 0.10
CA GLY A 487 9.26 2.78 -0.04
C GLY A 487 8.51 4.00 0.48
N GLY A 488 9.14 4.84 1.31
CA GLY A 488 8.48 5.97 2.00
C GLY A 488 7.82 6.97 1.06
N PHE A 489 8.39 7.20 -0.14
CA PHE A 489 7.78 8.09 -1.14
C PHE A 489 6.45 7.51 -1.66
N ARG A 490 6.40 6.20 -1.92
CA ARG A 490 5.19 5.51 -2.39
C ARG A 490 4.11 5.49 -1.31
N LEU A 491 4.48 5.28 -0.04
CA LEU A 491 3.53 5.40 1.08
C LEU A 491 2.90 6.80 1.14
N GLY A 492 3.71 7.86 1.05
CA GLY A 492 3.23 9.24 1.02
C GLY A 492 2.27 9.53 -0.15
N TYR A 493 2.54 8.94 -1.31
CA TYR A 493 1.69 9.05 -2.49
C TYR A 493 0.34 8.32 -2.33
N LEU A 494 0.35 7.10 -1.77
CA LEU A 494 -0.89 6.35 -1.50
C LEU A 494 -1.75 7.07 -0.45
N GLU A 495 -1.16 7.63 0.61
CA GLU A 495 -1.87 8.42 1.62
C GLU A 495 -2.48 9.71 1.03
N GLN A 496 -1.77 10.35 0.09
CA GLN A 496 -2.27 11.52 -0.63
C GLN A 496 -3.51 11.17 -1.46
N LEU A 497 -3.48 10.06 -2.19
CA LEU A 497 -4.59 9.59 -3.00
C LEU A 497 -5.81 9.19 -2.16
N ALA A 498 -5.59 8.68 -0.95
CA ALA A 498 -6.65 8.40 0.02
C ALA A 498 -7.19 9.65 0.74
N GLY A 499 -6.65 10.84 0.45
CA GLY A 499 -7.08 12.10 1.07
C GLY A 499 -6.59 12.31 2.50
N SER A 500 -5.59 11.54 2.95
CA SER A 500 -5.03 11.62 4.30
C SER A 500 -3.83 12.58 4.35
N SER A 501 -4.09 13.88 4.22
CA SER A 501 -3.03 14.90 4.05
C SER A 501 -1.96 14.89 5.14
N SER A 502 -2.33 14.67 6.41
CA SER A 502 -1.39 14.66 7.53
C SER A 502 -0.37 13.52 7.42
N LEU A 503 -0.85 12.30 7.12
CA LEU A 503 -0.01 11.11 6.98
C LEU A 503 0.86 11.15 5.72
N SER A 504 0.31 11.71 4.63
CA SER A 504 1.07 11.97 3.41
C SER A 504 2.23 12.94 3.64
N LEU A 505 1.96 14.06 4.32
CA LEU A 505 2.97 15.05 4.68
C LEU A 505 4.08 14.43 5.54
N GLU A 506 3.72 13.60 6.52
CA GLU A 506 4.68 12.91 7.40
C GLU A 506 5.64 12.03 6.62
N SER A 507 5.08 11.18 5.74
CA SER A 507 5.86 10.26 4.91
C SER A 507 6.80 11.01 3.98
N TYR A 508 6.33 12.08 3.33
CA TYR A 508 7.15 12.90 2.44
C TYR A 508 8.25 13.67 3.19
N LEU A 509 8.00 14.15 4.41
CA LEU A 509 9.04 14.79 5.22
C LEU A 509 10.12 13.80 5.64
N SER A 510 9.75 12.57 5.99
CA SER A 510 10.71 11.50 6.27
C SER A 510 11.60 11.21 5.05
N VAL A 511 11.02 11.17 3.84
CA VAL A 511 11.77 11.00 2.59
C VAL A 511 12.77 12.14 2.37
N LEU A 512 12.36 13.40 2.58
CA LEU A 512 13.23 14.56 2.40
C LEU A 512 14.33 14.68 3.46
N ALA A 513 14.14 14.08 4.63
CA ALA A 513 15.12 14.10 5.72
C ALA A 513 16.30 13.13 5.46
N ASP A 514 16.10 12.08 4.66
CA ASP A 514 17.12 11.04 4.40
C ASP A 514 17.87 11.31 3.08
N GLU A 515 19.17 11.59 3.17
CA GLU A 515 20.01 11.86 1.99
C GLU A 515 20.10 10.67 1.02
N ARG A 516 19.96 9.43 1.50
CA ARG A 516 19.95 8.23 0.66
C ARG A 516 18.76 8.21 -0.30
N LYS A 517 17.71 9.00 -0.03
CA LYS A 517 16.48 9.09 -0.83
C LYS A 517 16.45 10.30 -1.76
N ALA A 518 17.60 10.95 -1.98
CA ALA A 518 17.75 12.06 -2.91
C ALA A 518 17.16 11.84 -4.31
N PRO A 519 17.17 10.64 -4.92
CA PRO A 519 16.53 10.40 -6.23
C PRO A 519 15.02 10.73 -6.27
N PHE A 520 14.33 10.66 -5.12
CA PHE A 520 12.88 10.92 -5.03
C PHE A 520 12.55 12.37 -4.66
N GLU A 521 13.55 13.20 -4.37
CA GLU A 521 13.35 14.56 -3.83
C GLU A 521 12.48 15.44 -4.73
N LYS A 522 12.81 15.50 -6.02
CA LYS A 522 12.10 16.33 -6.99
C LYS A 522 10.61 15.96 -7.07
N SER A 523 10.32 14.66 -7.12
CA SER A 523 8.96 14.13 -7.15
C SER A 523 8.22 14.38 -5.83
N THR A 524 8.91 14.22 -4.70
CA THR A 524 8.38 14.49 -3.35
C THR A 524 7.97 15.95 -3.18
N LEU A 525 8.84 16.88 -3.58
CA LEU A 525 8.55 18.31 -3.54
C LEU A 525 7.38 18.69 -4.45
N GLY A 526 7.30 18.09 -5.65
CA GLY A 526 6.17 18.26 -6.56
C GLY A 526 4.83 17.83 -5.93
N ASN A 527 4.81 16.63 -5.34
CA ASN A 527 3.60 16.10 -4.70
C ASN A 527 3.19 16.89 -3.45
N LEU A 528 4.16 17.34 -2.64
CA LEU A 528 3.90 18.21 -1.49
C LEU A 528 3.28 19.55 -1.90
N ARG A 529 3.73 20.17 -2.99
CA ARG A 529 3.10 21.40 -3.50
C ARG A 529 1.64 21.18 -3.84
N ILE A 530 1.33 20.08 -4.54
CA ILE A 530 -0.05 19.71 -4.89
C ILE A 530 -0.88 19.45 -3.62
N LEU A 531 -0.31 18.73 -2.65
CA LEU A 531 -0.97 18.42 -1.38
C LEU A 531 -1.35 19.68 -0.61
N LEU A 532 -0.39 20.60 -0.43
CA LEU A 532 -0.59 21.83 0.33
C LEU A 532 -1.53 22.81 -0.37
N ASP A 533 -1.41 22.96 -1.70
CA ASP A 533 -2.27 23.86 -2.48
C ASP A 533 -3.74 23.41 -2.48
N LYS A 534 -3.98 22.08 -2.55
CA LYS A 534 -5.33 21.50 -2.61
C LYS A 534 -5.94 21.18 -1.24
N GLU A 535 -5.28 21.53 -0.14
CA GLU A 535 -5.81 21.27 1.20
C GLU A 535 -7.15 21.98 1.41
N LYS A 536 -8.11 21.29 2.03
CA LYS A 536 -9.49 21.76 2.25
C LYS A 536 -9.80 22.00 3.72
N SER A 537 -9.03 21.39 4.63
CA SER A 537 -9.23 21.49 6.08
C SER A 537 -8.33 22.57 6.68
N GLU A 538 -8.94 23.55 7.36
CA GLU A 538 -8.19 24.57 8.10
C GLU A 538 -7.27 23.93 9.15
N ALA A 539 -7.75 22.93 9.86
CA ALA A 539 -6.98 22.21 10.89
C ALA A 539 -5.76 21.49 10.28
N ALA A 540 -5.94 20.82 9.14
CA ALA A 540 -4.84 20.13 8.45
C ALA A 540 -3.82 21.13 7.87
N ALA A 541 -4.28 22.25 7.30
CA ALA A 541 -3.40 23.32 6.83
C ALA A 541 -2.59 23.94 7.98
N ALA A 542 -3.21 24.15 9.14
CA ALA A 542 -2.51 24.63 10.34
C ALA A 542 -1.46 23.62 10.83
N ALA A 543 -1.82 22.34 10.91
CA ALA A 543 -0.90 21.27 11.27
C ALA A 543 0.28 21.16 10.28
N ALA A 544 0.02 21.34 8.98
CA ALA A 544 1.06 21.34 7.95
C ALA A 544 2.06 22.48 8.13
N VAL A 545 1.59 23.70 8.47
CA VAL A 545 2.46 24.83 8.82
C VAL A 545 3.34 24.49 10.02
N THR A 546 2.76 23.95 11.10
CA THR A 546 3.50 23.53 12.30
C THR A 546 4.55 22.48 11.96
N ARG A 547 4.18 21.39 11.29
CA ARG A 547 5.10 20.31 10.93
C ARG A 547 6.22 20.78 10.00
N LEU A 548 5.94 21.60 8.98
CA LEU A 548 6.99 22.19 8.14
C LEU A 548 7.90 23.16 8.92
N THR A 549 7.40 23.79 9.98
CA THR A 549 8.20 24.66 10.87
C THR A 549 9.07 23.86 11.83
N GLU A 550 8.65 22.66 12.22
CA GLU A 550 9.39 21.80 13.16
C GLU A 550 10.29 20.77 12.44
N ALA A 551 10.04 20.49 11.16
CA ALA A 551 10.79 19.50 10.39
C ALA A 551 12.29 19.81 10.35
N ALA A 552 13.08 18.86 10.84
CA ALA A 552 14.53 18.86 10.74
C ALA A 552 14.96 18.36 9.35
N LEU A 553 14.91 19.27 8.36
CA LEU A 553 15.36 18.98 6.99
C LEU A 553 16.81 19.42 6.78
N PRO A 554 17.60 18.71 5.94
CA PRO A 554 18.95 19.11 5.55
C PRO A 554 19.03 20.53 5.00
N GLU A 555 20.17 21.21 5.17
CA GLU A 555 20.37 22.62 4.80
C GLU A 555 20.11 22.87 3.31
N ARG A 556 20.46 21.93 2.43
CA ARG A 556 20.19 21.98 0.99
C ARG A 556 18.71 22.17 0.64
N LEU A 557 17.79 21.79 1.53
CA LEU A 557 16.34 21.93 1.36
C LEU A 557 15.76 23.19 2.02
N ALA A 558 16.58 24.06 2.60
CA ALA A 558 16.11 25.25 3.31
C ALA A 558 15.25 26.17 2.43
N GLU A 559 15.66 26.40 1.18
CA GLU A 559 14.89 27.20 0.21
C GLU A 559 13.55 26.54 -0.13
N ALA A 560 13.58 25.24 -0.49
CA ALA A 560 12.37 24.48 -0.82
C ALA A 560 11.38 24.44 0.35
N ARG A 561 11.87 24.27 1.58
CA ARG A 561 11.09 24.35 2.81
C ARG A 561 10.47 25.73 3.00
N GLY A 562 11.22 26.81 2.75
CA GLY A 562 10.72 28.18 2.79
C GLY A 562 9.55 28.41 1.83
N GLU A 563 9.67 27.92 0.59
CA GLU A 563 8.62 27.97 -0.42
C GLU A 563 7.38 27.16 -0.02
N LEU A 564 7.55 25.93 0.47
CA LEU A 564 6.44 25.09 0.95
C LEU A 564 5.74 25.73 2.15
N LEU A 565 6.49 26.33 3.09
CA LEU A 565 5.93 27.02 4.25
C LEU A 565 5.13 28.26 3.84
N LYS A 566 5.62 29.02 2.86
CA LYS A 566 4.89 30.16 2.27
C LYS A 566 3.59 29.71 1.63
N LEU A 567 3.61 28.62 0.87
CA LEU A 567 2.42 28.01 0.25
C LEU A 567 1.41 27.55 1.31
N ALA A 568 1.85 26.80 2.32
CA ALA A 568 1.00 26.32 3.41
C ALA A 568 0.36 27.46 4.21
N LYS A 569 1.13 28.52 4.53
CA LYS A 569 0.62 29.71 5.21
C LYS A 569 -0.39 30.47 4.37
N ALA A 570 -0.14 30.62 3.07
CA ALA A 570 -1.08 31.27 2.15
C ALA A 570 -2.40 30.49 2.06
N ARG A 571 -2.33 29.16 1.96
CA ARG A 571 -3.54 28.30 1.94
C ARG A 571 -4.31 28.37 3.26
N LEU A 572 -3.62 28.31 4.40
CA LEU A 572 -4.24 28.47 5.72
C LEU A 572 -4.94 29.84 5.85
N ALA A 573 -4.32 30.92 5.37
CA ALA A 573 -4.93 32.24 5.39
C ALA A 573 -6.17 32.32 4.49
N ALA A 574 -6.14 31.69 3.31
CA ALA A 574 -7.29 31.60 2.42
C ALA A 574 -8.46 30.83 3.08
N LEU A 575 -8.19 29.65 3.65
CA LEU A 575 -9.20 28.84 4.36
C LEU A 575 -9.80 29.60 5.56
N LYS A 576 -8.97 30.31 6.33
CA LYS A 576 -9.44 31.17 7.43
C LYS A 576 -10.34 32.31 6.93
N LYS A 577 -10.00 32.91 5.80
CA LYS A 577 -10.81 33.96 5.17
C LYS A 577 -12.15 33.41 4.69
N GLU A 578 -12.16 32.23 4.07
CA GLU A 578 -13.37 31.53 3.64
C GLU A 578 -14.27 31.18 4.84
N ALA A 579 -13.72 30.59 5.90
CA ALA A 579 -14.43 30.26 7.13
C ALA A 579 -14.99 31.52 7.83
N GLN A 580 -14.21 32.60 7.87
CA GLN A 580 -14.64 33.88 8.42
C GLN A 580 -15.76 34.51 7.56
N TYR A 581 -15.66 34.40 6.24
CA TYR A 581 -16.71 34.85 5.33
C TYR A 581 -18.02 34.09 5.58
N GLU A 582 -17.96 32.76 5.68
CA GLU A 582 -19.10 31.92 6.02
C GLU A 582 -19.71 32.29 7.39
N LYS A 583 -18.89 32.39 8.44
CA LYS A 583 -19.35 32.72 9.80
C LYS A 583 -20.03 34.09 9.91
N THR A 584 -19.57 35.06 9.12
CA THR A 584 -20.12 36.43 9.15
C THR A 584 -21.38 36.62 8.30
N ALA A 585 -21.92 35.57 7.68
CA ALA A 585 -23.15 35.66 6.88
C ALA A 585 -24.35 36.15 7.69
N VAL A 586 -24.43 35.83 8.98
CA VAL A 586 -25.46 36.35 9.91
C VAL A 586 -25.52 37.89 9.87
N ASN A 587 -24.38 38.56 9.77
CA ASN A 587 -24.33 40.03 9.71
C ASN A 587 -24.89 40.59 8.40
N ARG A 588 -24.91 39.79 7.33
CA ARG A 588 -25.45 40.15 6.01
C ARG A 588 -26.92 39.75 5.86
N TRP A 589 -27.48 38.96 6.77
CA TRP A 589 -28.89 38.56 6.78
C TRP A 589 -29.89 39.74 6.63
N PRO A 590 -29.70 40.90 7.29
CA PRO A 590 -30.60 42.04 7.12
C PRO A 590 -30.68 42.57 5.67
N SER A 591 -29.66 42.34 4.84
CA SER A 591 -29.62 42.77 3.44
C SER A 591 -30.42 41.87 2.48
N ILE A 592 -30.88 40.71 2.98
CA ILE A 592 -31.67 39.73 2.22
C ILE A 592 -33.14 40.11 2.31
N GLY A 593 -33.73 40.48 1.17
CA GLY A 593 -35.14 40.86 1.08
C GLY A 593 -36.10 39.66 1.10
N ALA A 594 -37.39 39.93 1.32
CA ALA A 594 -38.42 38.90 1.46
C ALA A 594 -38.48 37.87 0.31
N PRO A 595 -38.37 38.24 -0.98
CA PRO A 595 -38.37 37.26 -2.07
C PRO A 595 -37.16 36.29 -2.02
N ALA A 596 -35.97 36.80 -1.67
CA ALA A 596 -34.78 35.98 -1.52
C ALA A 596 -34.85 35.07 -0.28
N ARG A 597 -35.44 35.53 0.83
CA ARG A 597 -35.72 34.68 2.00
C ARG A 597 -36.74 33.59 1.70
N LYS A 598 -37.77 33.89 0.89
CA LYS A 598 -38.74 32.90 0.40
C LYS A 598 -38.04 31.80 -0.40
N LEU A 599 -37.16 32.19 -1.33
CA LEU A 599 -36.36 31.25 -2.12
C LEU A 599 -35.45 30.40 -1.24
N LEU A 600 -34.81 31.01 -0.24
CA LEU A 600 -33.96 30.32 0.72
C LEU A 600 -34.73 29.30 1.58
N GLY A 601 -35.98 29.63 1.97
CA GLY A 601 -36.87 28.69 2.67
C GLY A 601 -37.28 27.51 1.80
N VAL A 602 -37.50 27.72 0.49
CA VAL A 602 -37.74 26.64 -0.48
C VAL A 602 -36.51 25.74 -0.59
N LEU A 603 -35.32 26.34 -0.75
CA LEU A 603 -34.04 25.63 -0.78
C LEU A 603 -33.75 24.87 0.53
N ALA A 604 -34.30 25.30 1.67
CA ALA A 604 -34.16 24.57 2.93
C ALA A 604 -35.05 23.32 3.01
N GLN A 605 -36.09 23.24 2.18
CA GLN A 605 -37.08 22.16 2.18
C GLN A 605 -36.82 21.11 1.08
N ILE A 606 -35.94 21.40 0.12
CA ILE A 606 -35.59 20.50 -0.99
C ILE A 606 -34.10 20.18 -0.95
N GLN A 607 -33.70 19.00 -1.43
CA GLN A 607 -32.28 18.59 -1.42
C GLN A 607 -31.55 18.94 -2.72
N THR A 608 -32.26 18.95 -3.85
CA THR A 608 -31.75 19.22 -5.20
C THR A 608 -32.84 19.82 -6.07
N TYR A 609 -32.46 20.44 -7.19
CA TYR A 609 -33.35 20.81 -8.29
C TYR A 609 -32.58 20.64 -9.61
N SER A 610 -33.30 20.46 -10.72
CA SER A 610 -32.75 20.10 -12.04
C SER A 610 -32.62 21.31 -12.96
N SER A 611 -33.42 22.35 -12.75
CA SER A 611 -33.37 23.60 -13.52
C SER A 611 -33.87 24.80 -12.71
N MET A 612 -33.53 26.01 -13.18
CA MET A 612 -34.05 27.26 -12.59
C MET A 612 -35.57 27.38 -12.77
N ASP A 613 -36.16 26.75 -13.79
CA ASP A 613 -37.60 26.69 -14.00
C ASP A 613 -38.30 25.84 -12.92
N GLU A 614 -37.72 24.70 -12.55
CA GLU A 614 -38.23 23.86 -11.46
C GLU A 614 -38.19 24.60 -10.11
N LEU A 615 -37.07 25.29 -9.84
CA LEU A 615 -36.93 26.09 -8.62
C LEU A 615 -37.91 27.28 -8.60
N ALA A 616 -38.23 27.83 -9.76
CA ALA A 616 -39.22 28.91 -9.92
C ALA A 616 -40.64 28.44 -9.62
N ASP A 617 -40.99 27.23 -10.05
CA ASP A 617 -42.27 26.59 -9.74
C ASP A 617 -42.40 26.35 -8.22
N TYR A 618 -41.37 25.80 -7.57
CA TYR A 618 -41.37 25.60 -6.12
C TYR A 618 -41.46 26.91 -5.33
N ALA A 619 -40.79 27.96 -5.80
CA ALA A 619 -40.83 29.27 -5.17
C ALA A 619 -42.08 30.09 -5.53
N HIS A 620 -42.94 29.61 -6.44
CA HIS A 620 -44.04 30.36 -7.04
C HIS A 620 -43.60 31.78 -7.43
N MET A 621 -42.54 31.86 -8.22
CA MET A 621 -41.89 33.10 -8.63
C MET A 621 -41.44 33.01 -10.09
N GLU A 622 -41.40 34.12 -10.81
CA GLU A 622 -40.91 34.14 -12.19
C GLU A 622 -39.41 33.78 -12.25
N VAL A 623 -39.01 32.96 -13.24
CA VAL A 623 -37.65 32.39 -13.38
C VAL A 623 -36.54 33.45 -13.33
N LYS A 624 -36.76 34.61 -13.96
CA LYS A 624 -35.79 35.72 -13.95
C LYS A 624 -35.49 36.25 -12.53
N TRP A 625 -36.51 36.29 -11.67
CA TRP A 625 -36.39 36.77 -10.30
C TRP A 625 -35.75 35.72 -9.40
N VAL A 626 -36.06 34.43 -9.65
CA VAL A 626 -35.39 33.31 -8.98
C VAL A 626 -33.90 33.37 -9.26
N ARG A 627 -33.48 33.54 -10.53
CA ARG A 627 -32.06 33.67 -10.91
C ARG A 627 -31.39 34.83 -10.20
N PHE A 628 -31.98 36.02 -10.26
CA PHE A 628 -31.44 37.21 -9.60
C PHE A 628 -31.29 37.04 -8.08
N HIS A 629 -32.30 36.47 -7.41
CA HIS A 629 -32.23 36.24 -5.97
C HIS A 629 -31.29 35.12 -5.61
N TYR A 630 -31.19 34.08 -6.43
CA TYR A 630 -30.24 32.99 -6.26
C TYR A 630 -28.80 33.50 -6.32
N GLU A 631 -28.44 34.28 -7.35
CA GLU A 631 -27.13 34.95 -7.45
C GLU A 631 -26.84 35.80 -6.22
N LYS A 632 -27.83 36.59 -5.76
CA LYS A 632 -27.68 37.38 -4.54
C LYS A 632 -27.44 36.53 -3.29
N LEU A 633 -28.08 35.36 -3.17
CA LEU A 633 -27.87 34.44 -2.04
C LEU A 633 -26.45 33.84 -2.06
N VAL A 634 -25.91 33.56 -3.25
CA VAL A 634 -24.51 33.13 -3.43
C VAL A 634 -23.56 34.27 -3.06
N ASP A 635 -23.76 35.46 -3.62
CA ASP A 635 -22.90 36.64 -3.42
C ASP A 635 -22.84 37.11 -1.97
N THR A 636 -23.88 36.83 -1.19
CA THR A 636 -23.93 37.19 0.24
C THR A 636 -23.49 36.06 1.17
N GLY A 637 -23.16 34.88 0.62
CA GLY A 637 -22.72 33.71 1.36
C GLY A 637 -23.83 33.04 2.18
N MET A 638 -25.09 33.18 1.75
CA MET A 638 -26.24 32.48 2.33
C MET A 638 -26.32 31.04 1.82
N ILE A 639 -25.91 30.83 0.57
CA ILE A 639 -25.75 29.52 -0.06
C ILE A 639 -24.38 29.43 -0.74
N PHE A 640 -23.85 28.21 -0.86
CA PHE A 640 -22.59 27.92 -1.57
C PHE A 640 -22.83 26.84 -2.60
N GLU A 641 -22.25 27.00 -3.79
CA GLU A 641 -22.37 26.05 -4.89
C GLU A 641 -21.12 25.18 -5.03
N SER A 642 -21.31 23.90 -5.37
CA SER A 642 -20.24 22.99 -5.75
C SER A 642 -20.75 21.96 -6.76
N ALA A 643 -20.17 21.96 -7.96
CA ALA A 643 -20.38 20.94 -9.00
C ALA A 643 -21.87 20.55 -9.23
N GLY A 644 -22.75 21.54 -9.40
CA GLY A 644 -24.19 21.32 -9.67
C GLY A 644 -25.05 21.01 -8.43
N LYS A 645 -24.48 21.12 -7.23
CA LYS A 645 -25.20 21.05 -5.94
C LYS A 645 -25.01 22.36 -5.17
N TYR A 646 -25.93 22.64 -4.26
CA TYR A 646 -25.84 23.77 -3.34
C TYR A 646 -25.86 23.29 -1.88
N ARG A 647 -25.32 24.10 -0.98
CA ARG A 647 -25.54 23.99 0.45
C ARG A 647 -25.97 25.33 1.03
N ILE A 648 -26.85 25.30 2.02
CA ILE A 648 -27.17 26.48 2.82
C ILE A 648 -26.04 26.68 3.84
N ASN A 649 -25.71 27.94 4.10
CA ASN A 649 -24.74 28.28 5.14
C ASN A 649 -25.31 27.89 6.53
N PRO A 650 -24.62 27.02 7.30
CA PRO A 650 -25.13 26.51 8.56
C PRO A 650 -25.37 27.59 9.61
N HIS A 651 -24.63 28.71 9.56
CA HIS A 651 -24.77 29.78 10.54
C HIS A 651 -26.06 30.59 10.41
N ILE A 652 -26.74 30.52 9.25
CA ILE A 652 -28.02 31.20 9.04
C ILE A 652 -29.23 30.26 9.16
N ALA A 653 -29.02 28.94 9.31
CA ALA A 653 -30.11 27.97 9.40
C ALA A 653 -31.16 28.32 10.48
N PRO A 654 -30.78 28.76 11.71
CA PRO A 654 -31.76 29.17 12.70
C PRO A 654 -32.62 30.38 12.26
N LEU A 655 -32.06 31.27 11.46
CA LEU A 655 -32.77 32.44 10.92
C LEU A 655 -33.77 32.05 9.84
N VAL A 656 -33.44 31.04 9.03
CA VAL A 656 -34.36 30.47 8.02
C VAL A 656 -35.53 29.78 8.72
N GLU A 657 -35.27 28.99 9.76
CA GLU A 657 -36.31 28.32 10.56
C GLU A 657 -37.25 29.31 11.25
N GLN A 658 -36.71 30.40 11.83
CA GLN A 658 -37.52 31.44 12.47
C GLN A 658 -38.49 32.11 11.49
N GLU A 659 -38.10 32.26 10.23
CA GLU A 659 -38.92 32.90 9.20
C GLU A 659 -40.11 32.03 8.77
N ASP A 660 -39.98 30.70 8.84
CA ASP A 660 -41.07 29.76 8.57
C ASP A 660 -42.11 29.72 9.72
N GLN A 661 -41.72 30.05 10.96
CA GLN A 661 -42.62 30.05 12.13
C GLN A 661 -43.67 31.18 12.13
N HIS A 662 -43.51 32.22 11.31
CA HIS A 662 -44.39 33.40 11.28
C HIS A 662 -45.40 33.40 10.12
N LYS A 663 -45.67 32.26 9.47
CA LYS A 663 -46.63 32.16 8.36
C LYS A 663 -48.09 32.08 8.86
N LEU A 664 -48.90 33.09 8.54
CA LEU A 664 -50.35 33.07 8.76
C LEU A 664 -51.06 32.57 7.48
N VAL A 665 -51.82 31.46 7.57
CA VAL A 665 -52.56 30.87 6.44
C VAL A 665 -54.06 31.12 6.61
N GLY A 666 -54.65 31.94 5.74
CA GLY A 666 -56.09 32.24 5.73
C GLY A 666 -56.85 31.53 4.60
N ARG A 667 -58.11 31.13 4.85
CA ARG A 667 -59.04 30.59 3.84
C ARG A 667 -60.43 31.19 3.99
N ILE A 668 -61.02 31.66 2.89
CA ILE A 668 -62.42 32.10 2.82
C ILE A 668 -63.28 30.96 2.30
N ILE A 669 -64.38 30.62 2.99
CA ILE A 669 -65.43 29.71 2.50
C ILE A 669 -66.58 30.55 1.93
N ARG A 670 -66.98 30.27 0.68
CA ARG A 670 -68.11 30.95 0.01
C ARG A 670 -69.38 30.09 0.14
N ALA A 671 -70.49 30.69 0.59
CA ALA A 671 -71.77 29.99 0.78
C ALA A 671 -72.43 29.60 -0.57
N GLN A 672 -73.11 28.44 -0.61
CA GLN A 672 -73.67 27.83 -1.83
C GLN A 672 -75.20 28.04 -2.03
N GLY A 673 -75.76 29.15 -1.55
CA GLY A 673 -77.08 29.62 -2.03
C GLY A 673 -78.34 28.98 -1.47
N THR A 674 -78.30 28.17 -0.41
CA THR A 674 -79.51 27.68 0.29
C THR A 674 -79.81 28.56 1.52
N SER A 675 -80.89 29.35 1.46
CA SER A 675 -81.29 30.25 2.56
C SER A 675 -82.05 29.49 3.65
N THR A 676 -81.32 28.89 4.59
CA THR A 676 -81.85 28.35 5.86
C THR A 676 -81.89 29.41 6.98
N VAL A 677 -81.66 30.68 6.64
CA VAL A 677 -81.61 31.79 7.59
C VAL A 677 -83.01 32.32 7.91
N LYS A 678 -83.26 32.65 9.17
CA LYS A 678 -84.45 33.41 9.61
C LYS A 678 -84.11 34.88 9.83
N GLN A 679 -85.11 35.75 9.80
CA GLN A 679 -84.93 37.14 10.26
C GLN A 679 -84.56 37.17 11.74
N VAL A 680 -83.69 38.11 12.11
CA VAL A 680 -83.18 38.23 13.49
C VAL A 680 -84.27 38.66 14.47
N PHE A 681 -85.28 39.42 14.03
CA PHE A 681 -86.43 39.87 14.82
C PHE A 681 -87.65 39.02 14.53
N ASN A 682 -88.41 38.65 15.57
CA ASN A 682 -89.61 37.83 15.41
C ASN A 682 -90.87 38.69 15.14
N SER A 683 -90.80 40.00 15.42
CA SER A 683 -91.87 40.95 15.12
C SER A 683 -91.36 42.34 14.67
N GLY A 684 -92.18 43.07 13.91
CA GLY A 684 -91.87 44.46 13.52
C GLY A 684 -91.87 45.44 14.71
N LEU A 685 -92.52 45.06 15.80
CA LEU A 685 -92.52 45.83 17.05
C LEU A 685 -91.18 45.67 17.78
N GLU A 686 -90.64 44.45 17.92
CA GLU A 686 -89.28 44.20 18.45
C GLU A 686 -88.25 45.00 17.67
N PHE A 687 -88.32 44.98 16.32
CA PHE A 687 -87.40 45.75 15.48
C PHE A 687 -87.49 47.26 15.74
N ARG A 688 -88.71 47.81 15.90
CA ARG A 688 -88.89 49.23 16.18
C ARG A 688 -88.35 49.62 17.55
N ILE A 689 -88.62 48.81 18.59
CA ILE A 689 -88.07 49.05 19.93
C ILE A 689 -86.55 48.91 19.92
N TYR A 690 -85.99 47.93 19.18
CA TYR A 690 -84.54 47.83 18.97
C TYR A 690 -83.94 49.10 18.37
N GLN A 691 -84.53 49.62 17.29
CA GLN A 691 -84.06 50.85 16.66
C GLN A 691 -84.09 52.03 17.63
N ILE A 692 -85.17 52.18 18.39
CA ILE A 692 -85.30 53.20 19.45
C ILE A 692 -84.20 53.00 20.50
N MET A 693 -84.01 51.79 21.02
CA MET A 693 -83.00 51.51 22.05
C MET A 693 -81.57 51.75 21.57
N THR A 694 -81.24 51.43 20.30
CA THR A 694 -79.91 51.73 19.73
C THR A 694 -79.64 53.23 19.62
N GLN A 695 -80.69 54.05 19.40
CA GLN A 695 -80.59 55.50 19.35
C GLN A 695 -80.52 56.11 20.76
N LEU A 696 -81.26 55.55 21.71
CA LEU A 696 -81.27 55.99 23.10
C LEU A 696 -79.99 55.60 23.85
N CYS A 697 -79.29 54.55 23.43
CA CYS A 697 -78.08 54.04 24.08
C CYS A 697 -76.85 54.04 23.14
N PRO A 698 -76.42 55.19 22.58
CA PRO A 698 -75.39 55.23 21.54
C PRO A 698 -73.99 54.81 22.01
N ASN A 699 -73.73 54.89 23.32
CA ASN A 699 -72.46 54.47 23.94
C ASN A 699 -72.48 53.01 24.42
N HIS A 700 -73.56 52.28 24.15
CA HIS A 700 -73.78 50.91 24.58
C HIS A 700 -74.00 49.99 23.38
N LEU A 701 -73.73 48.70 23.58
CA LEU A 701 -74.05 47.67 22.59
C LEU A 701 -75.45 47.17 22.88
N VAL A 702 -76.33 47.16 21.87
CA VAL A 702 -77.68 46.61 21.98
C VAL A 702 -77.74 45.36 21.10
N PHE A 703 -77.99 44.21 21.70
CA PHE A 703 -78.08 42.92 21.02
C PHE A 703 -79.54 42.47 20.90
N PRO A 704 -80.04 42.17 19.70
CA PRO A 704 -81.38 41.63 19.51
C PRO A 704 -81.41 40.10 19.65
N ASN A 705 -82.52 39.56 20.14
CA ASN A 705 -82.80 38.12 20.22
C ASN A 705 -81.65 37.31 20.82
N CYS A 706 -81.12 37.79 21.95
CA CYS A 706 -79.94 37.22 22.60
C CYS A 706 -80.32 35.96 23.38
N ALA A 707 -79.72 34.82 23.03
CA ALA A 707 -79.87 33.59 23.78
C ALA A 707 -79.30 33.76 25.20
N LEU A 708 -80.03 33.31 26.24
CA LEU A 708 -79.64 33.58 27.64
C LEU A 708 -78.23 33.04 27.99
N GLN A 709 -77.79 31.98 27.31
CA GLN A 709 -76.47 31.36 27.45
C GLN A 709 -75.31 32.24 27.00
N SER A 710 -75.61 33.29 26.23
CA SER A 710 -74.59 34.23 25.76
C SER A 710 -74.07 35.14 26.87
N PHE A 711 -74.85 35.33 27.95
CA PHE A 711 -74.52 36.29 29.02
C PHE A 711 -74.81 35.81 30.44
N MET A 712 -75.54 34.71 30.62
CA MET A 712 -75.67 34.02 31.90
C MET A 712 -74.74 32.80 31.92
N LYS A 713 -74.03 32.58 33.03
CA LYS A 713 -73.10 31.45 33.15
C LYS A 713 -73.86 30.14 33.31
N TYR A 714 -73.64 29.21 32.37
CA TYR A 714 -74.30 27.89 32.34
C TYR A 714 -74.22 27.16 33.68
N GLU A 715 -73.02 27.09 34.27
CA GLU A 715 -72.76 26.36 35.50
C GLU A 715 -73.53 26.95 36.68
N LEU A 716 -73.55 28.29 36.80
CA LEU A 716 -74.24 28.97 37.90
C LEU A 716 -75.76 28.86 37.78
N VAL A 717 -76.32 29.01 36.58
CA VAL A 717 -77.77 28.87 36.39
C VAL A 717 -78.21 27.43 36.71
N LYS A 718 -77.42 26.42 36.31
CA LYS A 718 -77.71 25.01 36.60
C LYS A 718 -77.82 24.70 38.09
N GLU A 719 -76.98 25.34 38.91
CA GLU A 719 -76.93 25.12 40.35
C GLU A 719 -77.99 25.90 41.13
N LEU A 720 -78.42 27.07 40.63
CA LEU A 720 -79.24 28.02 41.37
C LEU A 720 -80.76 27.94 41.08
N VAL A 721 -81.18 27.26 40.01
CA VAL A 721 -82.60 27.18 39.61
C VAL A 721 -83.10 25.75 39.53
N THR A 722 -84.42 25.58 39.43
CA THR A 722 -85.03 24.25 39.30
C THR A 722 -84.68 23.61 37.94
N PRO A 723 -84.68 22.27 37.80
CA PRO A 723 -84.43 21.61 36.51
C PRO A 723 -85.39 22.05 35.39
N GLU A 724 -86.62 22.40 35.75
CA GLU A 724 -87.62 22.91 34.81
C GLU A 724 -87.26 24.32 34.29
N ASP A 725 -86.83 25.22 35.18
CA ASP A 725 -86.36 26.56 34.81
C ASP A 725 -85.03 26.48 34.02
N PHE A 726 -84.15 25.53 34.37
CA PHE A 726 -82.89 25.30 33.67
C PHE A 726 -83.09 24.83 32.22
N ASN A 727 -84.02 23.90 31.98
CA ASN A 727 -84.35 23.47 30.61
C ASN A 727 -84.96 24.60 29.79
N TYR A 728 -85.74 25.48 30.42
CA TYR A 728 -86.26 26.68 29.77
C TYR A 728 -85.13 27.65 29.40
N TYR A 729 -84.18 27.88 30.31
CA TYR A 729 -82.97 28.67 30.05
C TYR A 729 -82.20 28.23 28.80
N LEU A 730 -82.09 26.92 28.55
CA LEU A 730 -81.38 26.39 27.37
C LEU A 730 -82.06 26.67 26.03
N LEU A 731 -83.33 27.07 26.04
CA LEU A 731 -84.12 27.31 24.83
C LEU A 731 -84.58 28.76 24.71
N ALA A 732 -84.42 29.56 25.78
CA ALA A 732 -84.92 30.91 25.85
C ALA A 732 -83.91 31.93 25.29
N SER A 733 -84.47 32.97 24.67
CA SER A 733 -83.78 34.22 24.34
C SER A 733 -84.51 35.38 24.99
N VAL A 734 -83.85 36.52 25.11
CA VAL A 734 -84.47 37.81 25.40
C VAL A 734 -84.49 38.67 24.15
N ASP A 735 -85.56 39.45 23.95
CA ASP A 735 -85.72 40.26 22.74
C ASP A 735 -84.59 41.27 22.58
N LEU A 736 -84.16 41.88 23.68
CA LEU A 736 -83.15 42.93 23.71
C LEU A 736 -82.23 42.81 24.93
N LEU A 737 -80.93 42.93 24.70
CA LEU A 737 -79.92 43.01 25.75
C LEU A 737 -79.02 44.23 25.53
N VAL A 738 -79.00 45.14 26.50
CA VAL A 738 -78.09 46.29 26.54
C VAL A 738 -76.83 45.88 27.30
N VAL A 739 -75.66 46.12 26.70
CA VAL A 739 -74.35 45.71 27.19
C VAL A 739 -73.40 46.91 27.21
N ASN A 740 -72.55 46.98 28.22
CA ASN A 740 -71.54 48.03 28.30
C ASN A 740 -70.46 47.86 27.22
N SER A 741 -70.18 48.90 26.44
CA SER A 741 -69.19 48.84 25.35
C SER A 741 -67.73 48.71 25.81
N THR A 742 -67.43 48.98 27.09
CA THR A 742 -66.08 48.94 27.65
C THR A 742 -65.82 47.65 28.44
N THR A 743 -66.77 47.24 29.27
CA THR A 743 -66.67 46.04 30.14
C THR A 743 -67.33 44.80 29.55
N TYR A 744 -68.16 44.96 28.51
CA TYR A 744 -68.92 43.90 27.87
C TYR A 744 -69.90 43.15 28.79
N MET A 745 -70.26 43.74 29.94
CA MET A 745 -71.20 43.16 30.90
C MET A 745 -72.66 43.52 30.56
N PRO A 746 -73.63 42.60 30.76
CA PRO A 746 -75.06 42.89 30.56
C PRO A 746 -75.56 43.91 31.59
N MET A 747 -76.33 44.88 31.10
CA MET A 747 -76.82 46.02 31.91
C MET A 747 -78.33 46.00 32.06
N LEU A 748 -79.06 45.70 30.99
CA LEU A 748 -80.51 45.64 30.99
C LEU A 748 -80.98 44.66 29.93
N ALA A 749 -81.86 43.75 30.33
CA ALA A 749 -82.59 42.87 29.45
C ALA A 749 -84.02 43.39 29.30
N ILE A 750 -84.54 43.41 28.07
CA ILE A 750 -85.89 43.91 27.78
C ILE A 750 -86.67 42.85 27.00
N GLU A 751 -87.86 42.52 27.48
CA GLU A 751 -88.85 41.74 26.74
C GLU A 751 -89.97 42.66 26.25
N VAL A 752 -90.42 42.45 25.02
CA VAL A 752 -91.51 43.21 24.41
C VAL A 752 -92.76 42.34 24.41
N ASP A 753 -93.56 42.47 25.47
CA ASP A 753 -94.79 41.70 25.64
C ASP A 753 -95.86 42.15 24.64
N SER A 754 -96.47 41.17 23.95
CA SER A 754 -97.63 41.38 23.07
C SER A 754 -98.96 40.94 23.71
N ILE A 755 -100.08 41.19 23.02
CA ILE A 755 -101.44 40.77 23.45
C ILE A 755 -101.55 39.23 23.62
N TYR A 756 -100.63 38.46 23.04
CA TYR A 756 -100.61 37.00 23.12
C TYR A 756 -100.05 36.44 24.45
N HIS A 757 -99.60 37.29 25.39
CA HIS A 757 -99.08 36.88 26.70
C HIS A 757 -100.15 36.50 27.74
N ASP A 758 -101.44 36.64 27.43
CA ASP A 758 -102.53 36.38 28.39
C ASP A 758 -102.94 34.89 28.49
N THR A 759 -102.20 33.97 27.85
CA THR A 759 -102.44 32.52 27.97
C THR A 759 -101.74 31.93 29.21
N GLU A 760 -102.37 30.96 29.89
CA GLU A 760 -101.79 30.31 31.09
C GLU A 760 -100.38 29.72 30.84
N ARG A 761 -100.13 29.21 29.62
CA ARG A 761 -98.81 28.66 29.24
C ARG A 761 -97.75 29.75 29.16
N GLN A 762 -98.06 30.90 28.57
CA GLN A 762 -97.11 32.01 28.49
C GLN A 762 -96.89 32.65 29.85
N GLN A 763 -97.92 32.82 30.68
CA GLN A 763 -97.76 33.29 32.06
C GLN A 763 -96.84 32.38 32.89
N LYS A 764 -96.94 31.05 32.72
CA LYS A 764 -96.01 30.11 33.35
C LYS A 764 -94.57 30.32 32.86
N ASN A 765 -94.35 30.40 31.54
CA ASN A 765 -93.03 30.62 30.95
C ASN A 765 -92.44 31.98 31.35
N ASP A 766 -93.28 33.00 31.42
CA ASP A 766 -92.94 34.34 31.86
C ASP A 766 -92.43 34.32 33.30
N GLY A 767 -93.14 33.65 34.19
CA GLY A 767 -92.69 33.43 35.57
C GLY A 767 -91.36 32.65 35.66
N LYS A 768 -91.08 31.71 34.75
CA LYS A 768 -89.75 31.05 34.68
C LYS A 768 -88.66 32.04 34.29
N LYS A 769 -88.92 32.88 33.28
CA LYS A 769 -87.99 33.88 32.79
C LYS A 769 -87.68 34.93 33.85
N ASP A 770 -88.70 35.40 34.57
CA ASP A 770 -88.54 36.36 35.65
C ASP A 770 -87.64 35.81 36.78
N ARG A 771 -87.83 34.54 37.17
CA ARG A 771 -86.95 33.86 38.14
C ARG A 771 -85.51 33.71 37.65
N LEU A 772 -85.31 33.42 36.36
CA LEU A 772 -83.99 33.30 35.76
C LEU A 772 -83.23 34.63 35.80
N PHE A 773 -83.87 35.73 35.41
CA PHE A 773 -83.25 37.06 35.46
C PHE A 773 -82.99 37.54 36.88
N ALA A 774 -83.93 37.27 37.80
CA ALA A 774 -83.72 37.54 39.23
C ALA A 774 -82.51 36.79 39.78
N THR A 775 -82.32 35.53 39.38
CA THR A 775 -81.17 34.70 39.79
C THR A 775 -79.87 35.18 39.15
N ALA A 776 -79.91 35.60 37.89
CA ALA A 776 -78.73 36.05 37.14
C ALA A 776 -78.20 37.44 37.56
N GLY A 777 -78.98 38.20 38.34
CA GLY A 777 -78.61 39.55 38.75
C GLY A 777 -78.57 40.54 37.58
N VAL A 778 -79.42 40.32 36.56
CA VAL A 778 -79.54 41.23 35.42
C VAL A 778 -80.93 41.88 35.47
N PRO A 779 -81.02 43.22 35.51
CA PRO A 779 -82.28 43.96 35.34
C PRO A 779 -83.09 43.44 34.17
N PHE A 780 -84.36 43.07 34.41
CA PHE A 780 -85.26 42.57 33.38
C PHE A 780 -86.53 43.41 33.32
N LEU A 781 -86.68 44.13 32.21
CA LEU A 781 -87.79 45.05 31.97
C LEU A 781 -88.74 44.44 30.95
N ARG A 782 -90.03 44.37 31.30
CA ARG A 782 -91.08 43.97 30.37
C ARG A 782 -91.80 45.22 29.88
N LEU A 783 -91.77 45.46 28.58
CA LEU A 783 -92.46 46.56 27.93
C LEU A 783 -93.70 46.03 27.23
N ARG A 784 -94.88 46.47 27.67
CA ARG A 784 -96.15 46.19 26.99
C ARG A 784 -96.68 47.48 26.34
N PRO A 785 -96.41 47.72 25.05
CA PRO A 785 -96.89 48.92 24.38
C PRO A 785 -98.40 48.84 24.13
N VAL A 786 -99.13 49.87 24.56
CA VAL A 786 -100.54 50.07 24.20
C VAL A 786 -100.58 50.99 22.99
N GLY A 787 -100.79 50.43 21.80
CA GLY A 787 -100.76 51.17 20.53
C GLY A 787 -99.35 51.30 19.93
N SER A 788 -99.03 52.43 19.30
CA SER A 788 -97.72 52.72 18.71
C SER A 788 -97.02 53.86 19.47
N PRO A 789 -96.28 53.57 20.56
CA PRO A 789 -95.64 54.63 21.34
C PRO A 789 -94.55 55.34 20.53
N SER A 790 -94.40 56.65 20.75
CA SER A 790 -93.30 57.43 20.16
C SER A 790 -91.99 57.13 20.90
N GLU A 791 -90.85 57.45 20.27
CA GLU A 791 -89.52 57.31 20.87
C GLU A 791 -89.41 58.03 22.23
N GLN A 792 -90.01 59.22 22.37
CA GLN A 792 -90.04 59.97 23.62
C GLN A 792 -90.84 59.26 24.72
N VAL A 793 -91.95 58.59 24.35
CA VAL A 793 -92.75 57.81 25.31
C VAL A 793 -91.99 56.57 25.75
N VAL A 794 -91.36 55.84 24.82
CA VAL A 794 -90.53 54.67 25.17
C VAL A 794 -89.35 55.11 26.05
N ARG A 795 -88.66 56.20 25.72
CA ARG A 795 -87.58 56.74 26.55
C ARG A 795 -88.04 57.11 27.95
N GLY A 796 -89.16 57.84 28.06
CA GLY A 796 -89.73 58.25 29.34
C GLY A 796 -90.12 57.06 30.20
N GLN A 797 -90.81 56.07 29.63
CA GLN A 797 -91.24 54.87 30.34
C GLN A 797 -90.07 53.98 30.75
N VAL A 798 -89.08 53.77 29.86
CA VAL A 798 -87.88 53.00 30.21
C VAL A 798 -87.12 53.72 31.32
N ALA A 799 -86.94 55.04 31.26
CA ALA A 799 -86.27 55.80 32.31
C ALA A 799 -87.04 55.77 33.64
N GLU A 800 -88.38 55.89 33.61
CA GLU A 800 -89.23 55.80 34.80
C GLU A 800 -89.13 54.42 35.47
N HIS A 801 -89.26 53.35 34.69
CA HIS A 801 -89.13 51.98 35.21
C HIS A 801 -87.71 51.68 35.70
N LEU A 802 -86.69 52.27 35.08
CA LEU A 802 -85.31 52.09 35.51
C LEU A 802 -84.99 52.91 36.78
N ASP A 803 -85.58 54.10 36.95
CA ASP A 803 -85.51 54.87 38.20
C ASP A 803 -86.21 54.14 39.34
N GLU A 804 -87.40 53.59 39.08
CA GLU A 804 -88.12 52.73 40.03
C GLU A 804 -87.27 51.50 40.41
N LEU A 805 -86.67 50.83 39.43
CA LEU A 805 -85.78 49.70 39.67
C LEU A 805 -84.56 50.12 40.50
N VAL A 806 -83.90 51.22 40.18
CA VAL A 806 -82.73 51.71 40.93
C VAL A 806 -83.10 52.09 42.37
N ARG A 807 -84.29 52.67 42.61
CA ARG A 807 -84.77 53.00 43.96
C ARG A 807 -85.13 51.78 44.80
N THR A 808 -85.54 50.69 44.16
CA THR A 808 -85.95 49.45 44.83
C THR A 808 -84.80 48.46 45.01
N LEU A 809 -83.75 48.55 44.20
CA LEU A 809 -82.53 47.76 44.34
C LEU A 809 -81.66 48.26 45.50
N ARG A 810 -81.10 47.34 46.28
CA ARG A 810 -80.06 47.69 47.25
C ARG A 810 -78.73 47.94 46.53
N PRO A 811 -77.89 48.90 46.97
CA PRO A 811 -76.61 49.21 46.33
C PRO A 811 -75.67 48.02 46.17
N GLU A 812 -75.82 46.98 47.01
CA GLU A 812 -74.96 45.81 47.03
C GLU A 812 -75.36 44.71 46.04
N ILE A 813 -76.49 44.86 45.34
CA ILE A 813 -76.98 43.85 44.38
C ILE A 813 -76.19 43.98 43.05
N PRO A 814 -75.67 42.86 42.50
CA PRO A 814 -75.08 42.84 41.16
C PRO A 814 -76.05 43.42 40.12
N GLY A 815 -75.59 44.37 39.31
CA GLY A 815 -76.43 45.08 38.34
C GLY A 815 -76.89 46.48 38.77
N TYR A 816 -76.74 46.86 40.05
CA TYR A 816 -77.13 48.18 40.55
C TYR A 816 -76.36 49.33 39.86
N ALA A 817 -75.03 49.23 39.81
CA ALA A 817 -74.19 50.24 39.17
C ALA A 817 -74.47 50.36 37.67
N GLN A 818 -74.74 49.23 37.01
CA GLN A 818 -75.10 49.16 35.59
C GLN A 818 -76.47 49.80 35.32
N ALA A 819 -77.49 49.50 36.13
CA ALA A 819 -78.82 50.09 36.02
C ALA A 819 -78.77 51.61 36.26
N ARG A 820 -78.00 52.06 37.26
CA ARG A 820 -77.79 53.48 37.54
C ARG A 820 -77.08 54.21 36.40
N MET A 821 -76.03 53.62 35.84
CA MET A 821 -75.31 54.19 34.70
C MET A 821 -76.21 54.29 33.46
N LEU A 822 -77.00 53.27 33.18
CA LEU A 822 -77.96 53.30 32.08
C LEU A 822 -79.05 54.36 32.31
N LEU A 823 -79.53 54.53 33.55
CA LEU A 823 -80.48 55.58 33.91
C LEU A 823 -79.88 56.98 33.68
N GLU A 824 -78.64 57.20 34.11
CA GLU A 824 -77.92 58.47 33.90
C GLU A 824 -77.76 58.82 32.41
N ASP A 825 -77.50 57.81 31.58
CA ASP A 825 -77.41 57.99 30.12
C ASP A 825 -78.79 58.25 29.48
N LEU A 826 -79.84 57.55 29.92
CA LEU A 826 -81.19 57.70 29.38
C LEU A 826 -81.84 59.03 29.80
N SER A 827 -81.59 59.54 31.01
CA SER A 827 -82.12 60.81 31.51
C SER A 827 -81.40 62.04 30.95
N GLY A 828 -80.28 61.86 30.23
CA GLY A 828 -79.58 62.95 29.53
C GLY A 828 -78.78 63.90 30.42
N GLY A 829 -78.46 63.52 31.67
CA GLY A 829 -77.65 64.33 32.58
C GLY A 829 -77.83 63.95 34.06
N LYS A 830 -76.75 64.11 34.84
CA LYS A 830 -76.59 63.75 36.26
C LYS A 830 -77.83 64.09 37.10
N LEU A 831 -78.44 63.07 37.71
CA LEU A 831 -79.27 63.25 38.90
C LEU A 831 -78.34 63.67 40.06
N VAL A 832 -78.60 64.85 40.63
CA VAL A 832 -77.93 65.36 41.83
C VAL A 832 -78.36 64.50 43.03
N PRO A 833 -77.48 64.22 44.02
CA PRO A 833 -77.51 63.04 44.88
C PRO A 833 -78.81 62.72 45.61
#